data_AF-A0A1H7UVB1-F1
#
_entry.id   AF-A0A1H7UVB1-F1
#
_cell.length_a   1.000
_cell.length_b   1.000
_cell.length_c   1.000
_cell.angle_alpha   90.00
_cell.angle_beta   90.00
_cell.angle_gamma   90.00
#
_symmetry.space_group_name_H-M   'P 1'
#
loop_
_entity.id
_entity.type
_entity.pdbx_description
1 polymer ?
#
loop_
_entity_poly.entity_id
_entity_poly.type
_entity_poly.pdbx_seq_one_letter_code
_entity_poly.pdbx_strand_id
1 'polypeptide(L)'
;MGVLRVKSYHSGKALSNGLNYAQDKEKTKYKDLEIENALSYAADINKTILENEDGSVHLVSGHNCQPENAKKSFDLCREKYLSNGNMETPKKITTKRLFRAKLDEKGEIVRDPSGNMIFDENAPVYHDKETGKAVYEKIETLSKPRLAYMWMMSFPGKKELGYEISPEKVHEIGIKFCKEFLPDYAATISTHINTEHYHNHIVSCAYDMAGTRKYDDCLNNLNRARKICDELSIEYGLPIILNPSKDKDLSWSEWKSRKDGISWKDDLRRDIKTAVSLSDSFSEYKDILKRAGYELRITKNSITYHVPEARFGKKYACRDNKLSLSDDDFDYSKKGIEEYFLRKREKDLKPVRKRGHLYHTNIQRYNLDEKRRSDLEICFVEGLKAVSFVRNKIKEFSVEKAGRPIDADKKMDLNTAFKKLSQYGIDDPDKLYELLNAKEKEKEGLQEDLYDSQISSAYDHKILKIINEIKRCEDELKKEGISTDNLYLHDYEFSEIRDSSALFDPMKPFEKKLLYNELLKNPNFKLTFSFDKLTRKEGRDALRYLQNNSSDKPDILINSYLDRDKKLRLKYENIYKASDKKLKRKSEGRAATAPQVKMIRDLLNGRSVNQDKRTEIERSGIDLSNLSFYEAHRIIGYLKDGFKASNKKEVLEKPTANLIKEVSELSKIRGYKGAYDVGSMDMKTMINLRTFLLYKDKRPEFIKSIAEIKRGEKDELFEYSLSKVPERHRETVKRKRDLLNKLKGMGIERDSFNDIRVRSIDNATKAEDLKEKLSVVSREYKELKQISNLYHSHDRFKDHEKGLDYKKRDEKEKIRQNKENLKKSREEKKRDGRNADVTRSFR
;
A
#
# COMPACT_ATOMS: atom_id res chain seq x y z
N MET A 1 8.50 -3.27 8.29
CA MET A 1 8.83 -3.15 9.73
C MET A 1 7.62 -2.59 10.46
N GLY A 2 7.39 -2.95 11.72
CA GLY A 2 6.26 -2.43 12.48
C GLY A 2 6.62 -2.13 13.92
N VAL A 3 6.12 -1.02 14.46
CA VAL A 3 6.31 -0.64 15.86
C VAL A 3 4.98 -0.57 16.60
N LEU A 4 4.92 -1.22 17.76
CA LEU A 4 3.76 -1.26 18.63
C LEU A 4 4.18 -1.08 20.08
N ARG A 5 3.35 -0.41 20.86
CA ARG A 5 3.50 -0.40 22.30
C ARG A 5 2.80 -1.61 22.89
N VAL A 6 3.57 -2.47 23.57
CA VAL A 6 3.07 -3.77 24.06
C VAL A 6 2.70 -3.74 25.53
N LYS A 7 3.39 -2.92 26.35
CA LYS A 7 3.16 -2.91 27.81
C LYS A 7 3.40 -1.54 28.44
N SER A 8 2.74 -1.29 29.56
CA SER A 8 3.01 -0.16 30.47
C SER A 8 3.26 -0.70 31.87
N TYR A 9 4.32 -0.21 32.52
CA TYR A 9 4.70 -0.64 33.86
C TYR A 9 4.20 0.36 34.90
N HIS A 10 3.64 -0.14 36.00
CA HIS A 10 2.97 0.67 37.02
C HIS A 10 3.56 0.51 38.43
N SER A 11 4.58 -0.34 38.60
CA SER A 11 5.25 -0.56 39.88
C SER A 11 6.75 -0.75 39.69
N GLY A 12 7.54 -0.35 40.67
CA GLY A 12 9.00 -0.54 40.65
C GLY A 12 9.40 -2.00 40.51
N LYS A 13 8.63 -2.94 41.09
CA LYS A 13 8.82 -4.39 40.90
C LYS A 13 8.54 -4.82 39.46
N ALA A 14 7.46 -4.37 38.84
CA ALA A 14 7.14 -4.70 37.44
C ALA A 14 8.15 -4.09 36.46
N LEU A 15 8.65 -2.89 36.76
CA LEU A 15 9.72 -2.25 36.01
C LEU A 15 11.04 -3.01 36.15
N SER A 16 11.43 -3.36 37.38
CA SER A 16 12.63 -4.17 37.65
C SER A 16 12.55 -5.50 36.90
N ASN A 17 11.40 -6.18 36.96
CA ASN A 17 11.21 -7.43 36.22
C ASN A 17 11.28 -7.22 34.70
N GLY A 18 10.77 -6.11 34.17
CA GLY A 18 10.86 -5.79 32.75
C GLY A 18 12.27 -5.42 32.27
N LEU A 19 13.07 -4.78 33.13
CA LEU A 19 14.47 -4.44 32.86
C LEU A 19 15.40 -5.65 33.06
N ASN A 20 15.20 -6.44 34.12
CA ASN A 20 15.94 -7.68 34.38
C ASN A 20 15.62 -8.75 33.32
N TYR A 21 14.38 -8.81 32.83
CA TYR A 21 14.00 -9.63 31.67
C TYR A 21 14.87 -9.32 30.43
N ALA A 22 15.39 -8.09 30.32
CA ALA A 22 16.28 -7.70 29.23
C ALA A 22 17.77 -8.01 29.51
N GLN A 23 18.16 -8.56 30.67
CA GLN A 23 19.56 -8.50 31.16
C GLN A 23 20.18 -9.71 31.94
N ASP A 24 19.46 -10.74 32.41
CA ASP A 24 20.02 -11.70 33.41
C ASP A 24 20.63 -13.03 32.84
N LYS A 25 21.73 -13.54 33.43
CA LYS A 25 22.64 -14.62 32.92
C LYS A 25 22.70 -15.94 33.73
N GLU A 26 22.06 -16.12 34.90
CA GLU A 26 22.50 -17.16 35.90
C GLU A 26 21.40 -18.06 36.55
N LYS A 27 20.37 -18.59 35.86
CA LYS A 27 19.40 -19.52 36.53
C LYS A 27 18.85 -20.68 35.69
N THR A 28 19.35 -21.91 35.90
CA THR A 28 18.63 -23.18 35.61
C THR A 28 19.11 -24.38 36.46
N LYS A 29 18.23 -24.96 37.30
CA LYS A 29 18.12 -26.42 37.60
C LYS A 29 16.66 -26.74 37.96
N TYR A 30 16.14 -27.84 37.44
CA TYR A 30 14.71 -28.15 37.21
C TYR A 30 13.98 -28.87 38.38
N LYS A 31 12.70 -28.49 38.65
CA LYS A 31 11.50 -29.37 38.65
C LYS A 31 10.19 -28.67 39.12
N ASP A 32 9.16 -28.85 38.27
CA ASP A 32 7.68 -28.95 38.45
C ASP A 32 6.75 -27.76 38.82
N LEU A 33 5.67 -27.66 38.00
CA LEU A 33 4.37 -26.96 38.07
C LEU A 33 4.15 -25.50 37.57
N GLU A 34 3.34 -25.43 36.49
CA GLU A 34 2.36 -24.40 36.00
C GLU A 34 2.57 -22.87 36.10
N ILE A 35 3.72 -22.36 36.53
CA ILE A 35 4.09 -20.93 36.40
C ILE A 35 5.21 -20.72 35.36
N GLU A 36 5.73 -21.80 34.79
CA GLU A 36 6.90 -21.82 33.91
C GLU A 36 6.67 -21.44 32.45
N ASN A 37 5.44 -21.43 31.90
CA ASN A 37 5.25 -21.09 30.48
C ASN A 37 5.49 -19.60 30.15
N ALA A 38 5.39 -18.71 31.14
CA ALA A 38 5.78 -17.31 31.00
C ALA A 38 7.27 -17.05 31.33
N LEU A 39 7.94 -18.02 31.95
CA LEU A 39 9.34 -17.95 32.38
C LEU A 39 10.29 -18.73 31.45
N SER A 40 9.78 -19.72 30.70
CA SER A 40 10.54 -20.54 29.74
C SER A 40 10.78 -19.83 28.40
N TYR A 41 9.84 -19.00 27.93
CA TYR A 41 10.02 -18.31 26.64
C TYR A 41 11.09 -17.20 26.68
N ALA A 42 11.50 -16.76 27.87
CA ALA A 42 12.42 -15.66 28.10
C ALA A 42 13.89 -16.08 28.20
N ALA A 43 14.15 -17.35 28.47
CA ALA A 43 15.45 -17.83 28.94
C ALA A 43 16.26 -18.48 27.83
N ASP A 44 16.71 -17.70 26.84
CA ASP A 44 17.79 -18.21 25.98
C ASP A 44 18.87 -17.13 25.78
N ILE A 45 20.11 -17.49 26.07
CA ILE A 45 21.29 -16.66 25.86
C ILE A 45 21.61 -16.58 24.35
N ASN A 46 21.09 -17.52 23.56
CA ASN A 46 21.17 -17.53 22.10
C ASN A 46 20.31 -16.43 21.44
N LYS A 47 19.48 -15.68 22.19
CA LYS A 47 18.56 -14.67 21.61
C LYS A 47 19.17 -13.29 21.44
N THR A 48 20.30 -12.97 22.07
CA THR A 48 20.91 -11.62 22.02
C THR A 48 22.43 -11.67 21.85
N ILE A 49 23.01 -12.87 21.81
CA ILE A 49 24.43 -13.12 21.57
C ILE A 49 24.62 -13.50 20.10
N LEU A 50 25.54 -12.80 19.44
CA LEU A 50 26.08 -13.18 18.15
C LEU A 50 27.52 -13.71 18.37
N GLU A 51 27.78 -14.96 18.01
CA GLU A 51 29.12 -15.55 18.06
C GLU A 51 29.86 -15.27 16.75
N ASN A 52 30.92 -14.46 16.80
CA ASN A 52 31.89 -14.27 15.71
C ASN A 52 33.19 -15.04 16.03
N GLU A 53 34.04 -15.27 15.02
CA GLU A 53 35.31 -16.04 15.13
C GLU A 53 36.32 -15.46 16.16
N ASP A 54 36.08 -14.24 16.65
CA ASP A 54 36.95 -13.40 17.47
C ASP A 54 36.35 -12.96 18.83
N GLY A 55 35.12 -13.38 19.18
CA GLY A 55 34.49 -13.11 20.48
C GLY A 55 33.00 -12.76 20.40
N SER A 56 32.23 -13.05 21.46
CA SER A 56 30.77 -12.88 21.46
C SER A 56 30.32 -11.41 21.59
N VAL A 57 29.38 -10.98 20.73
CA VAL A 57 28.81 -9.62 20.70
C VAL A 57 27.43 -9.60 21.36
N HIS A 58 27.22 -8.72 22.33
CA HIS A 58 25.94 -8.53 23.03
C HIS A 58 25.11 -7.39 22.40
N LEU A 59 23.90 -7.69 21.91
CA LEU A 59 23.00 -6.70 21.28
C LEU A 59 22.03 -6.03 22.26
N VAL A 60 22.59 -5.44 23.31
CA VAL A 60 21.86 -4.65 24.31
C VAL A 60 22.54 -3.30 24.48
N SER A 61 21.78 -2.20 24.34
CA SER A 61 22.29 -0.84 24.47
C SER A 61 21.35 0.08 25.24
N GLY A 62 21.91 1.17 25.76
CA GLY A 62 21.17 2.22 26.45
C GLY A 62 21.16 3.52 25.65
N HIS A 63 20.02 4.19 25.65
CA HIS A 63 19.85 5.55 25.15
C HIS A 63 19.64 6.49 26.34
N ASN A 64 20.60 7.40 26.54
CA ASN A 64 20.67 8.32 27.68
C ASN A 64 20.68 7.68 29.07
N CYS A 65 20.94 6.37 29.16
CA CYS A 65 21.22 5.67 30.42
C CYS A 65 22.13 4.47 30.16
N GLN A 66 22.76 3.96 31.22
CA GLN A 66 23.43 2.67 31.18
C GLN A 66 22.41 1.55 31.45
N PRO A 67 22.34 0.48 30.63
CA PRO A 67 21.35 -0.57 30.78
C PRO A 67 21.28 -1.15 32.19
N GLU A 68 22.41 -1.49 32.79
CA GLU A 68 22.51 -2.06 34.15
C GLU A 68 21.97 -1.12 35.24
N ASN A 69 21.98 0.19 34.97
CA ASN A 69 21.50 1.24 35.87
C ASN A 69 20.21 1.91 35.38
N ALA A 70 19.53 1.34 34.39
CA ALA A 70 18.36 1.96 33.76
C ALA A 70 17.23 2.19 34.78
N LYS A 71 17.03 1.24 35.71
CA LYS A 71 16.03 1.39 36.78
C LYS A 71 16.31 2.62 37.65
N LYS A 72 17.55 2.73 38.15
CA LYS A 72 17.98 3.88 38.98
C LYS A 72 17.82 5.19 38.20
N SER A 73 18.17 5.19 36.92
CA SER A 73 18.01 6.35 36.03
C SER A 73 16.53 6.74 35.89
N PHE A 74 15.62 5.77 35.77
CA PHE A 74 14.19 6.04 35.65
C PHE A 74 13.59 6.56 36.95
N ASP A 75 14.02 6.00 38.08
CA ASP A 75 13.61 6.46 39.41
C ASP A 75 14.09 7.90 39.65
N LEU A 76 15.33 8.25 39.29
CA LEU A 76 15.86 9.61 39.34
C LEU A 76 15.08 10.60 38.46
N CYS A 77 14.74 10.23 37.22
CA CYS A 77 13.91 11.09 36.35
C CYS A 77 12.54 11.37 36.99
N ARG A 78 11.96 10.37 37.66
CA ARG A 78 10.68 10.52 38.38
C ARG A 78 10.83 11.42 39.61
N GLU A 79 11.85 11.21 40.42
CA GLU A 79 12.15 12.06 41.59
C GLU A 79 12.33 13.51 41.19
N LYS A 80 13.12 13.75 40.13
CA LYS A 80 13.32 15.09 39.56
C LYS A 80 12.01 15.73 39.09
N TYR A 81 11.16 14.97 38.40
CA TYR A 81 9.84 15.42 37.98
C TYR A 81 8.97 15.88 39.16
N LEU A 82 8.95 15.11 40.25
CA LEU A 82 8.21 15.43 41.47
C LEU A 82 8.82 16.64 42.21
N SER A 83 10.15 16.72 42.28
CA SER A 83 10.87 17.84 42.94
C SER A 83 10.63 19.19 42.27
N ASN A 84 10.34 19.20 40.96
CA ASN A 84 9.97 20.39 40.20
C ASN A 84 8.51 20.84 40.43
N GLY A 85 7.82 20.30 41.43
CA GLY A 85 6.44 20.65 41.79
C GLY A 85 5.37 20.03 40.90
N ASN A 86 5.74 19.11 40.00
CA ASN A 86 4.76 18.42 39.16
C ASN A 86 4.06 17.29 39.94
N MET A 87 2.77 17.13 39.73
CA MET A 87 1.98 16.06 40.34
C MET A 87 1.69 14.92 39.35
N GLU A 88 1.63 13.70 39.86
CA GLU A 88 1.08 12.57 39.13
C GLU A 88 -0.44 12.62 39.26
N THR A 89 -1.17 12.80 38.15
CA THR A 89 -2.64 12.82 38.17
C THR A 89 -3.20 11.40 37.94
N PRO A 90 -3.62 10.66 38.99
CA PRO A 90 -4.26 9.38 38.80
C PRO A 90 -5.65 9.55 38.18
N LYS A 91 -6.02 8.65 37.27
CA LYS A 91 -7.38 8.57 36.74
C LYS A 91 -8.26 7.80 37.72
N LYS A 92 -9.48 8.28 37.96
CA LYS A 92 -10.53 7.48 38.61
C LYS A 92 -10.93 6.35 37.67
N ILE A 93 -10.80 5.11 38.13
CA ILE A 93 -11.21 3.90 37.41
C ILE A 93 -12.39 3.30 38.16
N THR A 94 -13.52 3.18 37.48
CA THR A 94 -14.68 2.44 37.99
C THR A 94 -14.58 0.98 37.55
N THR A 95 -14.34 0.08 38.50
CA THR A 95 -14.36 -1.37 38.25
C THR A 95 -15.61 -2.00 38.83
N LYS A 96 -16.16 -3.00 38.15
CA LYS A 96 -17.26 -3.82 38.68
C LYS A 96 -16.67 -5.00 39.44
N ARG A 97 -17.04 -5.14 40.71
CA ARG A 97 -16.72 -6.30 41.55
C ARG A 97 -18.00 -7.10 41.79
N LEU A 98 -17.91 -8.41 41.89
CA LEU A 98 -19.03 -9.23 42.37
C LEU A 98 -19.37 -8.82 43.80
N PHE A 99 -20.62 -8.44 44.02
CA PHE A 99 -21.09 -8.09 45.34
C PHE A 99 -21.24 -9.36 46.17
N ARG A 100 -20.61 -9.38 47.34
CA ARG A 100 -20.63 -10.50 48.29
C ARG A 100 -21.29 -9.98 49.55
N ALA A 101 -22.49 -10.47 49.81
CA ALA A 101 -23.31 -9.98 50.92
C ALA A 101 -22.91 -10.74 52.19
N LYS A 102 -22.58 -10.01 53.25
CA LYS A 102 -22.26 -10.58 54.56
C LYS A 102 -23.42 -11.42 55.06
N LEU A 103 -23.11 -12.62 55.58
CA LEU A 103 -24.09 -13.52 56.18
C LEU A 103 -23.93 -13.55 57.70
N ASP A 104 -25.02 -13.72 58.43
CA ASP A 104 -25.00 -14.01 59.87
C ASP A 104 -24.77 -15.51 60.14
N GLU A 105 -24.72 -15.89 61.42
CA GLU A 105 -24.50 -17.29 61.85
C GLU A 105 -25.59 -18.26 61.39
N LYS A 106 -26.75 -17.74 60.95
CA LYS A 106 -27.88 -18.53 60.40
C LYS A 106 -27.89 -18.55 58.87
N GLY A 107 -26.93 -17.88 58.22
CA GLY A 107 -26.82 -17.79 56.77
C GLY A 107 -27.72 -16.74 56.12
N GLU A 108 -28.28 -15.80 56.90
CA GLU A 108 -29.10 -14.70 56.39
C GLU A 108 -28.27 -13.44 56.09
N ILE A 109 -28.73 -12.62 55.13
CA ILE A 109 -27.98 -11.44 54.68
C ILE A 109 -28.07 -10.33 55.73
N VAL A 110 -26.91 -9.91 56.22
CA VAL A 110 -26.77 -8.79 57.15
C VAL A 110 -26.95 -7.47 56.39
N ARG A 111 -27.81 -6.61 56.93
CA ARG A 111 -28.10 -5.27 56.41
C ARG A 111 -27.66 -4.19 57.40
N ASP A 112 -27.29 -3.04 56.86
CA ASP A 112 -27.04 -1.84 57.64
C ASP A 112 -28.37 -1.22 58.16
N PRO A 113 -28.32 -0.26 59.10
CA PRO A 113 -29.52 0.40 59.63
C PRO A 113 -30.37 1.14 58.58
N SER A 114 -29.81 1.42 57.40
CA SER A 114 -30.52 2.02 56.26
C SER A 114 -31.11 0.97 55.31
N GLY A 115 -31.00 -0.32 55.63
CA GLY A 115 -31.54 -1.43 54.86
C GLY A 115 -30.67 -1.93 53.71
N ASN A 116 -29.44 -1.39 53.55
CA ASN A 116 -28.51 -1.81 52.51
C ASN A 116 -27.77 -3.08 52.92
N MET A 117 -27.48 -3.96 51.95
CA MET A 117 -26.68 -5.15 52.20
C MET A 117 -25.23 -4.77 52.50
N ILE A 118 -24.61 -5.45 53.46
CA ILE A 118 -23.22 -5.18 53.84
C ILE A 118 -22.27 -6.04 52.99
N PHE A 119 -21.21 -5.42 52.46
CA PHE A 119 -20.18 -6.13 51.69
C PHE A 119 -19.21 -6.91 52.61
N ASP A 120 -18.91 -8.17 52.27
CA ASP A 120 -17.86 -8.97 52.92
C ASP A 120 -17.08 -9.78 51.86
N GLU A 121 -15.76 -9.65 51.85
CA GLU A 121 -14.88 -10.31 50.87
C GLU A 121 -14.90 -11.85 50.98
N ASN A 122 -15.14 -12.38 52.18
CA ASN A 122 -15.13 -13.82 52.45
C ASN A 122 -16.51 -14.48 52.26
N ALA A 123 -17.57 -13.67 52.06
CA ALA A 123 -18.93 -14.17 51.87
C ALA A 123 -19.18 -14.66 50.43
N PRO A 124 -20.17 -15.55 50.19
CA PRO A 124 -20.52 -15.99 48.84
C PRO A 124 -21.08 -14.84 47.97
N VAL A 125 -21.00 -15.00 46.65
CA VAL A 125 -21.50 -14.01 45.69
C VAL A 125 -23.02 -13.89 45.83
N TYR A 126 -23.49 -12.67 46.04
CA TYR A 126 -24.92 -12.40 46.13
C TYR A 126 -25.57 -12.53 44.74
N HIS A 127 -26.61 -13.34 44.68
CA HIS A 127 -27.46 -13.47 43.50
C HIS A 127 -28.82 -12.87 43.83
N ASP A 128 -29.32 -12.04 42.92
CA ASP A 128 -30.65 -11.45 43.00
C ASP A 128 -31.71 -12.56 43.05
N LYS A 129 -32.62 -12.49 44.04
CA LYS A 129 -33.60 -13.55 44.31
C LYS A 129 -34.67 -13.68 43.21
N GLU A 130 -34.97 -12.62 42.47
CA GLU A 130 -35.99 -12.64 41.42
C GLU A 130 -35.40 -13.08 40.08
N THR A 131 -34.16 -12.70 39.80
CA THR A 131 -33.54 -12.92 38.48
C THR A 131 -32.48 -14.03 38.45
N GLY A 132 -32.03 -14.50 39.61
CA GLY A 132 -30.96 -15.51 39.76
C GLY A 132 -29.58 -15.02 39.32
N LYS A 133 -29.40 -13.72 39.07
CA LYS A 133 -28.16 -13.17 38.51
C LYS A 133 -27.26 -12.62 39.61
N ALA A 134 -25.96 -12.84 39.45
CA ALA A 134 -24.94 -12.26 40.33
C ALA A 134 -24.99 -10.72 40.28
N VAL A 135 -25.00 -10.10 41.46
CA VAL A 135 -25.01 -8.64 41.60
C VAL A 135 -23.59 -8.09 41.58
N TYR A 136 -23.42 -6.90 41.01
CA TYR A 136 -22.13 -6.23 40.90
C TYR A 136 -22.15 -4.87 41.58
N GLU A 137 -21.12 -4.59 42.35
CA GLU A 137 -20.85 -3.28 42.93
C GLU A 137 -19.85 -2.51 42.05
N LYS A 138 -20.05 -1.20 41.94
CA LYS A 138 -19.10 -0.29 41.30
C LYS A 138 -18.15 0.25 42.36
N ILE A 139 -16.86 -0.04 42.21
CA ILE A 139 -15.80 0.49 43.07
C ILE A 139 -15.03 1.55 42.28
N GLU A 140 -14.85 2.72 42.87
CA GLU A 140 -13.94 3.75 42.36
C GLU A 140 -12.55 3.53 42.96
N THR A 141 -11.56 3.26 42.11
CA THR A 141 -10.15 3.17 42.50
C THR A 141 -9.32 4.19 41.73
N LEU A 142 -8.21 4.64 42.32
CA LEU A 142 -7.25 5.51 41.64
C LEU A 142 -6.26 4.66 40.83
N SER A 143 -6.02 5.04 39.58
CA SER A 143 -5.05 4.36 38.73
C SER A 143 -3.62 4.56 39.25
N LYS A 144 -2.81 3.51 39.31
CA LYS A 144 -1.38 3.63 39.58
C LYS A 144 -0.68 4.43 38.46
N PRO A 145 0.32 5.28 38.79
CA PRO A 145 1.08 6.03 37.79
C PRO A 145 1.89 5.07 36.91
N ARG A 146 1.96 5.36 35.61
CA ARG A 146 2.84 4.64 34.68
C ARG A 146 4.28 5.11 34.86
N LEU A 147 5.21 4.18 35.04
CA LEU A 147 6.62 4.42 35.28
C LEU A 147 7.47 4.27 34.03
N ALA A 148 7.05 3.39 33.11
CA ALA A 148 7.77 3.13 31.86
C ALA A 148 6.84 2.52 30.80
N TYR A 149 7.31 2.57 29.55
CA TYR A 149 6.63 2.02 28.38
C TYR A 149 7.55 1.04 27.63
N MET A 150 7.01 -0.13 27.28
CA MET A 150 7.69 -1.08 26.40
C MET A 150 7.16 -0.98 24.98
N TRP A 151 8.06 -0.71 24.05
CA TRP A 151 7.85 -0.74 22.62
C TRP A 151 8.46 -2.01 22.05
N MET A 152 7.79 -2.60 21.08
CA MET A 152 8.30 -3.70 20.29
C MET A 152 8.38 -3.23 18.84
N MET A 153 9.56 -3.38 18.24
CA MET A 153 9.78 -3.07 16.84
C MET A 153 10.18 -4.36 16.10
N SER A 154 9.31 -4.83 15.21
CA SER A 154 9.46 -6.12 14.53
C SER A 154 9.90 -5.93 13.07
N PHE A 155 10.77 -6.82 12.63
CA PHE A 155 11.37 -6.79 11.30
C PHE A 155 10.85 -7.95 10.44
N PRO A 156 10.65 -7.75 9.13
CA PRO A 156 10.26 -8.83 8.22
C PRO A 156 11.36 -9.90 8.14
N GLY A 157 10.97 -11.15 7.93
CA GLY A 157 11.88 -12.28 7.85
C GLY A 157 12.46 -12.47 6.45
N LYS A 158 13.30 -13.50 6.31
CA LYS A 158 13.97 -13.83 5.04
C LYS A 158 12.99 -14.11 3.90
N LYS A 159 11.82 -14.70 4.19
CA LYS A 159 10.79 -15.00 3.18
C LYS A 159 10.21 -13.75 2.55
N GLU A 160 10.01 -12.70 3.34
CA GLU A 160 9.41 -11.45 2.88
C GLU A 160 10.44 -10.51 2.22
N LEU A 161 11.68 -10.53 2.69
CA LEU A 161 12.76 -9.68 2.17
C LEU A 161 13.51 -10.30 0.99
N GLY A 162 13.54 -11.63 0.87
CA GLY A 162 14.43 -12.36 -0.02
C GLY A 162 15.89 -12.46 0.48
N TYR A 163 16.22 -11.77 1.58
CA TYR A 163 17.52 -11.78 2.25
C TYR A 163 17.34 -11.69 3.77
N GLU A 164 18.38 -12.04 4.53
CA GLU A 164 18.37 -11.98 6.00
C GLU A 164 18.95 -10.64 6.47
N ILE A 165 18.21 -9.90 7.29
CA ILE A 165 18.71 -8.65 7.88
C ILE A 165 19.64 -9.00 9.04
N SER A 166 20.82 -8.36 9.12
CA SER A 166 21.75 -8.68 10.21
C SER A 166 21.21 -8.19 11.57
N PRO A 167 21.42 -8.95 12.66
CA PRO A 167 21.04 -8.52 14.01
C PRO A 167 21.60 -7.16 14.45
N GLU A 168 22.82 -6.82 14.04
CA GLU A 168 23.44 -5.51 14.30
C GLU A 168 22.68 -4.40 13.60
N LYS A 169 22.22 -4.65 12.37
CA LYS A 169 21.41 -3.68 11.61
C LYS A 169 20.07 -3.46 12.30
N VAL A 170 19.44 -4.54 12.77
CA VAL A 170 18.22 -4.47 13.57
C VAL A 170 18.44 -3.63 14.83
N HIS A 171 19.55 -3.86 15.54
CA HIS A 171 19.91 -3.11 16.75
C HIS A 171 20.19 -1.63 16.46
N GLU A 172 20.95 -1.33 15.40
CA GLU A 172 21.28 0.03 14.93
C GLU A 172 20.00 0.84 14.67
N ILE A 173 19.02 0.24 13.98
CA ILE A 173 17.71 0.85 13.71
C ILE A 173 16.96 1.14 15.01
N GLY A 174 17.04 0.24 16.00
CA GLY A 174 16.50 0.44 17.35
C GLY A 174 17.09 1.66 18.07
N ILE A 175 18.40 1.87 17.96
CA ILE A 175 19.09 3.03 18.52
C ILE A 175 18.66 4.32 17.81
N LYS A 176 18.63 4.34 16.46
CA LYS A 176 18.17 5.51 15.71
C LYS A 176 16.72 5.86 16.03
N PHE A 177 15.84 4.85 16.13
CA PHE A 177 14.46 5.05 16.56
C PHE A 177 14.37 5.74 17.92
N CYS A 178 15.16 5.31 18.91
CA CYS A 178 15.18 5.95 20.23
C CYS A 178 15.68 7.40 20.16
N LYS A 179 16.74 7.68 19.39
CA LYS A 179 17.27 9.04 19.22
C LYS A 179 16.23 10.01 18.63
N GLU A 180 15.41 9.56 17.69
CA GLU A 180 14.41 10.43 17.03
C GLU A 180 13.08 10.51 17.78
N PHE A 181 12.62 9.38 18.34
CA PHE A 181 11.31 9.29 18.97
C PHE A 181 11.34 9.63 20.46
N LEU A 182 12.43 9.26 21.16
CA LEU A 182 12.59 9.38 22.61
C LEU A 182 13.84 10.23 23.00
N PRO A 183 14.13 11.37 22.35
CA PRO A 183 15.39 12.11 22.58
C PRO A 183 15.56 12.58 24.02
N ASP A 184 14.46 12.88 24.71
CA ASP A 184 14.47 13.42 26.08
C ASP A 184 14.28 12.34 27.15
N TYR A 185 14.13 11.07 26.76
CA TYR A 185 13.79 9.98 27.67
C TYR A 185 14.92 8.95 27.70
N ALA A 186 15.23 8.48 28.90
CA ALA A 186 16.11 7.34 29.06
C ALA A 186 15.42 6.06 28.55
N ALA A 187 16.12 5.23 27.79
CA ALA A 187 15.58 3.98 27.27
C ALA A 187 16.64 2.87 27.16
N THR A 188 16.22 1.62 27.24
CA THR A 188 17.05 0.45 26.94
C THR A 188 16.53 -0.25 25.69
N ILE A 189 17.43 -0.77 24.85
CA ILE A 189 17.14 -1.48 23.61
C ILE A 189 17.76 -2.88 23.71
N SER A 190 16.96 -3.91 23.49
CA SER A 190 17.41 -5.31 23.41
C SER A 190 16.91 -5.95 22.12
N THR A 191 17.79 -6.57 21.34
CA THR A 191 17.46 -7.21 20.05
C THR A 191 17.37 -8.72 20.18
N HIS A 192 16.19 -9.27 19.90
CA HIS A 192 15.93 -10.71 19.94
C HIS A 192 16.10 -11.34 18.55
N ILE A 193 16.94 -12.39 18.46
CA ILE A 193 17.28 -13.10 17.21
C ILE A 193 16.75 -14.54 17.13
N ASN A 194 16.01 -14.98 18.15
CA ASN A 194 15.64 -16.39 18.36
C ASN A 194 14.31 -16.81 17.70
N THR A 195 13.77 -15.94 16.87
CA THR A 195 12.52 -16.14 16.14
C THR A 195 12.78 -15.93 14.67
N GLU A 196 11.94 -16.50 13.81
CA GLU A 196 12.00 -16.30 12.34
C GLU A 196 12.05 -14.81 11.94
N HIS A 197 11.56 -13.93 12.82
CA HIS A 197 11.60 -12.49 12.66
C HIS A 197 12.36 -11.83 13.82
N TYR A 198 13.45 -11.13 13.51
CA TYR A 198 14.17 -10.34 14.51
C TYR A 198 13.33 -9.16 15.00
N HIS A 199 13.50 -8.78 16.27
CA HIS A 199 12.74 -7.68 16.85
C HIS A 199 13.47 -7.00 18.01
N ASN A 200 13.22 -5.70 18.18
CA ASN A 200 13.72 -4.92 19.31
C ASN A 200 12.67 -4.76 20.40
N HIS A 201 13.06 -5.02 21.63
CA HIS A 201 12.37 -4.57 22.83
C HIS A 201 13.00 -3.26 23.31
N ILE A 202 12.21 -2.20 23.36
CA ILE A 202 12.65 -0.88 23.81
C ILE A 202 11.86 -0.50 25.06
N VAL A 203 12.53 -0.39 26.21
CA VAL A 203 11.90 0.04 27.47
C VAL A 203 12.29 1.48 27.73
N SER A 204 11.31 2.39 27.74
CA SER A 204 11.52 3.83 27.88
C SER A 204 10.94 4.37 29.18
N CYS A 205 11.63 5.32 29.81
CA CYS A 205 11.16 6.01 31.01
C CYS A 205 9.88 6.80 30.70
N ALA A 206 8.94 6.83 31.64
CA ALA A 206 7.75 7.68 31.51
C ALA A 206 8.04 9.17 31.79
N TYR A 207 9.19 9.52 32.36
CA TYR A 207 9.56 10.89 32.73
C TYR A 207 10.78 11.33 31.92
N ASP A 208 10.78 12.58 31.47
CA ASP A 208 11.93 13.13 30.77
C ASP A 208 13.11 13.33 31.72
N MET A 209 14.32 13.37 31.17
CA MET A 209 15.55 13.54 31.95
C MET A 209 15.67 14.92 32.63
N ALA A 210 14.96 15.91 32.08
CA ALA A 210 14.88 17.25 32.67
C ALA A 210 13.91 17.30 33.86
N GLY A 211 13.03 16.30 34.04
CA GLY A 211 11.98 16.31 35.06
C GLY A 211 10.93 17.38 34.81
N THR A 212 10.70 17.77 33.56
CA THR A 212 9.71 18.81 33.20
C THR A 212 8.39 18.22 32.75
N ARG A 213 8.39 17.00 32.20
CA ARG A 213 7.20 16.40 31.59
C ARG A 213 7.17 14.89 31.72
N LYS A 214 5.95 14.36 31.79
CA LYS A 214 5.67 12.95 31.65
C LYS A 214 5.29 12.64 30.20
N TYR A 215 5.73 11.48 29.70
CA TYR A 215 5.41 11.01 28.37
C TYR A 215 3.90 10.91 28.17
N ASP A 216 3.41 11.64 27.16
CA ASP A 216 1.99 11.68 26.80
C ASP A 216 1.61 10.46 25.95
N ASP A 217 0.84 9.56 26.54
CA ASP A 217 0.33 8.37 25.86
C ASP A 217 -0.94 8.69 25.05
N CYS A 218 -0.73 9.27 23.87
CA CYS A 218 -1.80 9.62 22.95
C CYS A 218 -1.60 8.99 21.56
N LEU A 219 -2.70 8.88 20.82
CA LEU A 219 -2.69 8.33 19.45
C LEU A 219 -1.75 9.10 18.52
N ASN A 220 -1.57 10.41 18.75
CA ASN A 220 -0.65 11.23 17.97
C ASN A 220 0.81 10.79 18.14
N ASN A 221 1.23 10.47 19.38
CA ASN A 221 2.58 9.97 19.64
C ASN A 221 2.77 8.55 19.10
N LEU A 222 1.75 7.69 19.14
CA LEU A 222 1.79 6.38 18.47
C LEU A 222 1.93 6.53 16.94
N ASN A 223 1.20 7.47 16.32
CA ASN A 223 1.33 7.75 14.89
C ASN A 223 2.69 8.35 14.54
N ARG A 224 3.27 9.19 15.42
CA ARG A 224 4.64 9.69 15.28
C ARG A 224 5.66 8.54 15.32
N ALA A 225 5.53 7.61 16.27
CA ALA A 225 6.36 6.41 16.33
C ALA A 225 6.29 5.60 15.03
N ARG A 226 5.08 5.39 14.50
CA ARG A 226 4.87 4.69 13.22
C ARG A 226 5.51 5.42 12.05
N LYS A 227 5.37 6.75 11.98
CA LYS A 227 5.99 7.57 10.94
C LYS A 227 7.52 7.49 10.96
N ILE A 228 8.13 7.56 12.14
CA ILE A 228 9.59 7.41 12.31
C ILE A 228 10.01 5.98 11.93
N CYS A 229 9.24 4.97 12.31
CA CYS A 229 9.46 3.58 11.89
C CYS A 229 9.38 3.43 10.36
N ASP A 230 8.43 4.09 9.69
CA ASP A 230 8.33 4.08 8.22
C ASP A 230 9.52 4.81 7.57
N GLU A 231 9.93 5.95 8.12
CA GLU A 231 11.10 6.73 7.67
C GLU A 231 12.40 5.93 7.80
N LEU A 232 12.62 5.28 8.95
CA LEU A 232 13.75 4.36 9.16
C LEU A 232 13.65 3.12 8.29
N SER A 233 12.45 2.59 8.02
CA SER A 233 12.30 1.48 7.08
C SER A 233 12.78 1.89 5.68
N ILE A 234 12.41 3.10 5.24
CA ILE A 234 12.82 3.65 3.95
C ILE A 234 14.34 3.86 3.91
N GLU A 235 14.93 4.45 4.95
CA GLU A 235 16.38 4.69 5.06
C GLU A 235 17.19 3.38 4.96
N TYR A 236 16.70 2.31 5.58
CA TYR A 236 17.39 1.02 5.64
C TYR A 236 16.95 0.02 4.56
N GLY A 237 16.16 0.45 3.57
CA GLY A 237 15.73 -0.39 2.46
C GLY A 237 14.69 -1.48 2.82
N LEU A 238 14.05 -1.35 3.98
CA LEU A 238 13.02 -2.26 4.48
C LEU A 238 11.62 -1.90 3.93
N PRO A 239 10.72 -2.89 3.77
CA PRO A 239 9.36 -2.64 3.30
C PRO A 239 8.52 -1.90 4.35
N ILE A 240 7.73 -0.94 3.86
CA ILE A 240 6.72 -0.18 4.62
C ILE A 240 5.32 -0.74 4.37
N ILE A 241 4.43 -0.58 5.34
CA ILE A 241 3.04 -1.01 5.24
C ILE A 241 2.21 0.12 4.60
N LEU A 242 1.79 -0.07 3.35
CA LEU A 242 0.92 0.88 2.66
C LEU A 242 -0.55 0.58 2.99
N ASN A 243 -1.31 1.62 3.38
CA ASN A 243 -2.73 1.52 3.77
C ASN A 243 -2.97 0.51 4.91
N PRO A 244 -2.49 0.78 6.14
CA PRO A 244 -2.68 -0.14 7.27
C PRO A 244 -4.17 -0.37 7.52
N SER A 245 -4.57 -1.64 7.64
CA SER A 245 -5.96 -1.99 7.98
C SER A 245 -6.35 -1.37 9.32
N LYS A 246 -7.63 -1.00 9.45
CA LYS A 246 -8.22 -0.56 10.72
C LYS A 246 -8.66 -1.73 11.59
N ASP A 247 -8.60 -2.95 11.06
CA ASP A 247 -9.00 -4.15 11.76
C ASP A 247 -7.98 -4.53 12.82
N LYS A 248 -8.44 -5.24 13.86
CA LYS A 248 -7.54 -5.76 14.88
C LYS A 248 -6.89 -7.02 14.35
N ASP A 249 -5.56 -7.02 14.30
CA ASP A 249 -4.80 -8.23 14.02
C ASP A 249 -5.09 -9.34 15.04
N LEU A 250 -4.86 -10.57 14.61
CA LEU A 250 -4.93 -11.75 15.47
C LEU A 250 -3.99 -11.60 16.66
N SER A 251 -4.48 -11.92 17.86
CA SER A 251 -3.56 -12.11 18.98
C SER A 251 -2.64 -13.30 18.69
N TRP A 252 -1.42 -13.31 19.24
CA TRP A 252 -0.48 -14.42 19.03
C TRP A 252 -1.09 -15.78 19.39
N SER A 253 -1.88 -15.84 20.47
CA SER A 253 -2.61 -17.05 20.87
C SER A 253 -3.60 -17.50 19.80
N GLU A 254 -4.30 -16.56 19.16
CA GLU A 254 -5.28 -16.86 18.11
C GLU A 254 -4.59 -17.30 16.83
N TRP A 255 -3.50 -16.63 16.44
CA TRP A 255 -2.67 -17.03 15.30
C TRP A 255 -2.07 -18.43 15.50
N LYS A 256 -1.54 -18.72 16.70
CA LYS A 256 -0.95 -20.03 17.02
C LYS A 256 -2.01 -21.13 16.97
N SER A 257 -3.17 -20.95 17.61
CA SER A 257 -4.27 -21.92 17.52
C SER A 257 -4.73 -22.15 16.09
N ARG A 258 -4.66 -21.13 15.23
CA ARG A 258 -4.97 -21.25 13.80
C ARG A 258 -3.92 -22.04 13.02
N LYS A 259 -2.64 -21.77 13.27
CA LYS A 259 -1.50 -22.53 12.69
C LYS A 259 -1.54 -24.00 13.10
N ASP A 260 -1.88 -24.27 14.35
CA ASP A 260 -1.94 -25.61 14.93
C ASP A 260 -3.25 -26.34 14.55
N GLY A 261 -4.15 -25.71 13.80
CA GLY A 261 -5.40 -26.32 13.32
C GLY A 261 -6.49 -26.50 14.39
N ILE A 262 -6.34 -25.86 15.55
CA ILE A 262 -7.22 -26.00 16.73
C ILE A 262 -8.03 -24.72 17.03
N SER A 263 -8.20 -23.85 16.03
CA SER A 263 -8.92 -22.58 16.17
C SER A 263 -10.45 -22.80 16.16
N TRP A 264 -11.06 -22.73 17.34
CA TRP A 264 -12.53 -22.79 17.48
C TRP A 264 -13.25 -21.66 16.70
N LYS A 265 -12.58 -20.53 16.46
CA LYS A 265 -13.13 -19.44 15.64
C LYS A 265 -13.13 -19.78 14.16
N ASP A 266 -12.17 -20.56 13.67
CA ASP A 266 -12.15 -21.04 12.28
C ASP A 266 -13.27 -22.06 12.05
N ASP A 267 -13.52 -22.93 13.02
CA ASP A 267 -14.67 -23.82 13.01
C ASP A 267 -16.00 -23.06 12.97
N LEU A 268 -16.15 -22.04 13.81
CA LEU A 268 -17.33 -21.17 13.80
C LEU A 268 -17.50 -20.44 12.45
N ARG A 269 -16.41 -19.92 11.86
CA ARG A 269 -16.43 -19.27 10.54
C ARG A 269 -16.90 -20.23 9.43
N ARG A 270 -16.40 -21.46 9.45
CA ARG A 270 -16.78 -22.51 8.51
C ARG A 270 -18.26 -22.86 8.67
N ASP A 271 -18.72 -23.06 9.91
CA ASP A 271 -20.12 -23.41 10.17
C ASP A 271 -21.07 -22.28 9.77
N ILE A 272 -20.70 -21.01 9.98
CA ILE A 272 -21.48 -19.86 9.50
C ILE A 272 -21.56 -19.86 7.98
N LYS A 273 -20.44 -20.05 7.26
CA LYS A 273 -20.44 -20.12 5.79
C LYS A 273 -21.31 -21.26 5.27
N THR A 274 -21.19 -22.43 5.88
CA THR A 274 -22.02 -23.60 5.58
C THR A 274 -23.50 -23.28 5.82
N ALA A 275 -23.86 -22.74 6.99
CA ALA A 275 -25.24 -22.38 7.31
C ALA A 275 -25.82 -21.34 6.34
N VAL A 276 -25.03 -20.32 5.96
CA VAL A 276 -25.43 -19.32 4.97
C VAL A 276 -25.62 -19.94 3.58
N SER A 277 -24.78 -20.89 3.18
CA SER A 277 -24.92 -21.59 1.90
C SER A 277 -26.16 -22.48 1.83
N LEU A 278 -26.51 -23.12 2.95
CA LEU A 278 -27.65 -24.05 3.07
C LEU A 278 -28.99 -23.34 3.32
N SER A 279 -28.99 -22.02 3.53
CA SER A 279 -30.21 -21.26 3.83
C SER A 279 -30.63 -20.41 2.64
N ASP A 280 -31.93 -20.21 2.48
CA ASP A 280 -32.53 -19.28 1.52
C ASP A 280 -33.00 -17.98 2.18
N SER A 281 -33.04 -17.95 3.52
CA SER A 281 -33.43 -16.77 4.29
C SER A 281 -32.63 -16.62 5.58
N PHE A 282 -32.64 -15.40 6.13
CA PHE A 282 -32.07 -15.14 7.45
C PHE A 282 -32.78 -15.92 8.56
N SER A 283 -34.06 -16.30 8.38
CA SER A 283 -34.76 -17.13 9.36
C SER A 283 -34.21 -18.54 9.40
N GLU A 284 -34.10 -19.16 8.24
CA GLU A 284 -33.59 -20.52 8.07
C GLU A 284 -32.13 -20.65 8.52
N TYR A 285 -31.32 -19.63 8.25
CA TYR A 285 -29.94 -19.52 8.75
C TYR A 285 -29.84 -19.64 10.27
N LYS A 286 -30.74 -18.96 11.00
CA LYS A 286 -30.78 -19.07 12.47
C LYS A 286 -31.17 -20.48 12.90
N ASP A 287 -32.10 -21.10 12.21
CA ASP A 287 -32.62 -22.41 12.57
C ASP A 287 -31.58 -23.51 12.31
N ILE A 288 -30.81 -23.42 11.21
CA ILE A 288 -29.70 -24.32 10.92
C ILE A 288 -28.62 -24.22 12.00
N LEU A 289 -28.22 -22.99 12.39
CA LEU A 289 -27.22 -22.82 13.45
C LEU A 289 -27.72 -23.29 14.82
N LYS A 290 -28.99 -23.06 15.16
CA LYS A 290 -29.60 -23.59 16.38
C LYS A 290 -29.63 -25.12 16.41
N ARG A 291 -29.98 -25.76 15.29
CA ARG A 291 -29.95 -27.23 15.15
C ARG A 291 -28.53 -27.78 15.22
N ALA A 292 -27.53 -27.02 14.79
CA ALA A 292 -26.12 -27.33 14.96
C ALA A 292 -25.60 -27.08 16.40
N GLY A 293 -26.48 -26.68 17.34
CA GLY A 293 -26.16 -26.51 18.76
C GLY A 293 -25.67 -25.12 19.16
N TYR A 294 -25.74 -24.12 18.27
CA TYR A 294 -25.37 -22.75 18.59
C TYR A 294 -26.53 -21.96 19.21
N GLU A 295 -26.27 -21.21 20.28
CA GLU A 295 -27.22 -20.19 20.76
C GLU A 295 -26.88 -18.83 20.15
N LEU A 296 -27.89 -18.17 19.57
CA LEU A 296 -27.72 -16.89 18.90
C LEU A 296 -28.37 -15.77 19.70
N ARG A 297 -27.59 -14.76 20.09
CA ARG A 297 -28.11 -13.49 20.61
C ARG A 297 -28.05 -12.42 19.54
N ILE A 298 -29.22 -12.05 19.02
CA ILE A 298 -29.35 -11.07 17.93
C ILE A 298 -29.80 -9.73 18.50
N THR A 299 -29.11 -8.68 18.08
CA THR A 299 -29.44 -7.27 18.40
C THR A 299 -29.71 -6.50 17.11
N LYS A 300 -30.06 -5.22 17.20
CA LYS A 300 -30.27 -4.37 16.02
C LYS A 300 -29.08 -4.41 15.05
N ASN A 301 -27.86 -4.33 15.58
CA ASN A 301 -26.65 -4.13 14.77
C ASN A 301 -25.68 -5.32 14.75
N SER A 302 -25.92 -6.39 15.52
CA SER A 302 -24.96 -7.50 15.59
C SER A 302 -25.56 -8.84 16.04
N ILE A 303 -24.88 -9.91 15.66
CA ILE A 303 -25.11 -11.29 16.13
C ILE A 303 -23.98 -11.70 17.07
N THR A 304 -24.33 -12.33 18.19
CA THR A 304 -23.39 -13.01 19.08
C THR A 304 -23.68 -14.50 19.07
N TYR A 305 -22.65 -15.30 18.78
CA TYR A 305 -22.68 -16.75 18.69
C TYR A 305 -22.15 -17.34 19.99
N HIS A 306 -22.96 -18.16 20.64
CA HIS A 306 -22.53 -18.96 21.79
C HIS A 306 -22.28 -20.38 21.30
N VAL A 307 -21.04 -20.82 21.48
CA VAL A 307 -20.56 -22.12 21.00
C VAL A 307 -20.89 -23.19 22.05
N PRO A 308 -21.43 -24.35 21.65
CA PRO A 308 -21.79 -25.41 22.59
C PRO A 308 -20.56 -25.93 23.34
N GLU A 309 -20.68 -26.04 24.67
CA GLU A 309 -19.61 -26.48 25.58
C GLU A 309 -19.10 -27.89 25.24
N ALA A 310 -20.00 -28.77 24.80
CA ALA A 310 -19.70 -30.16 24.40
C ALA A 310 -18.65 -30.26 23.28
N ARG A 311 -18.42 -29.20 22.51
CA ARG A 311 -17.50 -29.23 21.36
C ARG A 311 -16.06 -28.87 21.71
N PHE A 312 -15.85 -28.03 22.75
CA PHE A 312 -14.52 -27.49 23.08
C PHE A 312 -14.20 -27.52 24.59
N GLY A 313 -15.02 -28.18 25.40
CA GLY A 313 -14.83 -28.33 26.85
C GLY A 313 -14.97 -27.04 27.67
N LYS A 314 -15.30 -25.92 27.03
CA LYS A 314 -15.57 -24.61 27.65
C LYS A 314 -16.61 -23.85 26.85
N LYS A 315 -17.40 -23.00 27.52
CA LYS A 315 -18.34 -22.07 26.86
C LYS A 315 -17.58 -20.92 26.20
N TYR A 316 -17.72 -20.79 24.88
CA TYR A 316 -17.20 -19.65 24.12
C TYR A 316 -18.33 -18.76 23.61
N ALA A 317 -18.08 -17.46 23.54
CA ALA A 317 -18.98 -16.49 22.92
C ALA A 317 -18.18 -15.59 21.97
N CYS A 318 -18.66 -15.46 20.73
CA CYS A 318 -18.03 -14.60 19.72
C CYS A 318 -19.06 -13.66 19.11
N ARG A 319 -18.72 -12.38 19.00
CA ARG A 319 -19.52 -11.41 18.26
C ARG A 319 -19.11 -11.44 16.79
N ASP A 320 -20.06 -11.21 15.89
CA ASP A 320 -19.86 -11.17 14.44
C ASP A 320 -18.64 -10.32 14.00
N ASN A 321 -18.47 -9.12 14.56
CA ASN A 321 -17.34 -8.23 14.26
C ASN A 321 -15.96 -8.70 14.76
N LYS A 322 -15.88 -9.87 15.40
CA LYS A 322 -14.64 -10.52 15.82
C LYS A 322 -14.25 -11.69 14.92
N LEU A 323 -15.04 -11.96 13.87
CA LEU A 323 -14.82 -13.04 12.93
C LEU A 323 -14.14 -12.57 11.65
N SER A 324 -14.16 -11.28 11.32
CA SER A 324 -13.45 -10.74 10.15
C SER A 324 -11.95 -11.03 10.21
N LEU A 325 -11.39 -11.45 9.09
CA LEU A 325 -9.97 -11.71 8.88
C LEU A 325 -9.51 -11.01 7.60
N SER A 326 -8.23 -10.67 7.51
CA SER A 326 -7.66 -10.05 6.31
C SER A 326 -7.53 -11.02 5.12
N ASP A 327 -7.56 -12.33 5.37
CA ASP A 327 -7.44 -13.40 4.37
C ASP A 327 -8.80 -14.06 4.03
N ASP A 328 -9.91 -13.45 4.45
CA ASP A 328 -11.26 -13.97 4.23
C ASP A 328 -12.22 -12.86 3.77
N ASP A 329 -12.63 -12.91 2.51
CA ASP A 329 -13.52 -11.92 1.87
C ASP A 329 -15.00 -12.02 2.32
N PHE A 330 -15.34 -12.97 3.21
CA PHE A 330 -16.70 -13.15 3.68
C PHE A 330 -17.08 -12.14 4.77
N ASP A 331 -18.15 -11.37 4.55
CA ASP A 331 -18.68 -10.43 5.55
C ASP A 331 -19.55 -11.16 6.59
N TYR A 332 -18.94 -11.50 7.72
CA TYR A 332 -19.58 -12.13 8.86
C TYR A 332 -20.54 -11.22 9.63
N SER A 333 -20.58 -9.92 9.34
CA SER A 333 -21.47 -8.99 10.05
C SER A 333 -22.94 -9.35 9.80
N LYS A 334 -23.81 -9.05 10.78
CA LYS A 334 -25.26 -9.20 10.59
C LYS A 334 -25.74 -8.57 9.27
N LYS A 335 -25.24 -7.37 8.96
CA LYS A 335 -25.58 -6.63 7.73
C LYS A 335 -25.11 -7.38 6.48
N GLY A 336 -23.88 -7.88 6.48
CA GLY A 336 -23.34 -8.68 5.37
C GLY A 336 -24.15 -9.94 5.09
N ILE A 337 -24.55 -10.65 6.15
CA ILE A 337 -25.39 -11.86 6.04
C ILE A 337 -26.80 -11.49 5.53
N GLU A 338 -27.40 -10.40 6.01
CA GLU A 338 -28.70 -9.92 5.51
C GLU A 338 -28.62 -9.49 4.04
N GLU A 339 -27.57 -8.77 3.63
CA GLU A 339 -27.30 -8.40 2.24
C GLU A 339 -27.08 -9.62 1.34
N TYR A 340 -26.43 -10.66 1.84
CA TYR A 340 -26.26 -11.91 1.11
C TYR A 340 -27.62 -12.53 0.73
N PHE A 341 -28.55 -12.63 1.68
CA PHE A 341 -29.89 -13.15 1.41
C PHE A 341 -30.76 -12.21 0.57
N LEU A 342 -30.53 -10.90 0.62
CA LEU A 342 -31.17 -9.95 -0.29
C LEU A 342 -30.70 -10.17 -1.73
N ARG A 343 -29.39 -10.27 -1.95
CA ARG A 343 -28.80 -10.54 -3.28
C ARG A 343 -29.17 -11.90 -3.83
N LYS A 344 -29.28 -12.93 -2.98
CA LYS A 344 -29.72 -14.28 -3.37
C LYS A 344 -31.16 -14.23 -3.88
N ARG A 345 -32.08 -13.63 -3.14
CA ARG A 345 -33.48 -13.42 -3.57
C ARG A 345 -33.61 -12.59 -4.86
N GLU A 346 -32.82 -11.53 -5.02
CA GLU A 346 -32.80 -10.74 -6.26
C GLU A 346 -32.31 -11.52 -7.48
N LYS A 347 -31.44 -12.52 -7.29
CA LYS A 347 -31.01 -13.43 -8.35
C LYS A 347 -32.10 -14.45 -8.71
N ASP A 348 -32.80 -14.97 -7.70
CA ASP A 348 -33.85 -15.97 -7.88
C ASP A 348 -35.13 -15.37 -8.49
N LEU A 349 -35.38 -14.06 -8.30
CA LEU A 349 -36.50 -13.31 -8.89
C LEU A 349 -36.29 -12.89 -10.36
N LYS A 350 -35.09 -13.09 -10.93
CA LYS A 350 -34.84 -12.81 -12.36
C LYS A 350 -35.16 -14.06 -13.18
N PRO A 351 -36.01 -14.00 -14.22
CA PRO A 351 -36.34 -15.17 -15.03
C PRO A 351 -35.07 -15.76 -15.64
N VAL A 352 -34.82 -17.04 -15.32
CA VAL A 352 -33.69 -17.81 -15.82
C VAL A 352 -33.86 -18.03 -17.33
N ARG A 353 -33.29 -17.13 -18.14
CA ARG A 353 -32.97 -17.46 -19.53
C ARG A 353 -31.86 -18.50 -19.48
N LYS A 354 -32.17 -19.77 -19.75
CA LYS A 354 -31.16 -20.79 -20.09
C LYS A 354 -30.35 -20.27 -21.27
N ARG A 355 -29.18 -19.70 -21.01
CA ARG A 355 -28.19 -19.38 -22.03
C ARG A 355 -27.10 -20.45 -21.94
N GLY A 356 -27.15 -21.39 -22.88
CA GLY A 356 -25.90 -21.98 -23.36
C GLY A 356 -25.01 -20.83 -23.82
N HIS A 357 -23.78 -20.79 -23.31
CA HIS A 357 -22.82 -19.77 -23.72
C HIS A 357 -22.39 -20.02 -25.17
N LEU A 358 -23.04 -19.33 -26.11
CA LEU A 358 -22.41 -18.95 -27.37
C LEU A 358 -21.59 -17.68 -27.09
N TYR A 359 -20.27 -17.75 -27.26
CA TYR A 359 -19.41 -16.58 -27.28
C TYR A 359 -19.80 -15.71 -28.49
N HIS A 360 -20.58 -14.66 -28.28
CA HIS A 360 -20.81 -13.65 -29.32
C HIS A 360 -19.66 -12.64 -29.28
N THR A 361 -18.55 -12.95 -29.93
CA THR A 361 -17.55 -11.93 -30.29
C THR A 361 -18.14 -11.08 -31.41
N ASN A 362 -18.64 -9.89 -31.08
CA ASN A 362 -19.17 -8.91 -32.04
C ASN A 362 -18.18 -8.72 -33.21
N ILE A 363 -18.58 -9.11 -34.42
CA ILE A 363 -17.86 -8.72 -35.63
C ILE A 363 -18.17 -7.25 -35.89
N GLN A 364 -17.13 -6.42 -35.98
CA GLN A 364 -17.31 -5.01 -36.29
C GLN A 364 -17.91 -4.86 -37.69
N ARG A 365 -18.99 -4.06 -37.80
CA ARG A 365 -19.75 -3.84 -39.05
C ARG A 365 -18.97 -3.08 -40.12
N TYR A 366 -17.82 -2.54 -39.75
CA TYR A 366 -16.91 -1.79 -40.60
C TYR A 366 -15.52 -2.43 -40.53
N ASN A 367 -14.79 -2.43 -41.64
CA ASN A 367 -13.40 -2.86 -41.68
C ASN A 367 -12.45 -1.73 -41.20
N LEU A 368 -11.14 -2.01 -41.19
CA LEU A 368 -10.11 -1.06 -40.73
C LEU A 368 -10.07 0.23 -41.58
N ASP A 369 -10.62 0.19 -42.80
CA ASP A 369 -10.68 1.31 -43.75
C ASP A 369 -12.03 2.05 -43.72
N GLU A 370 -12.81 1.90 -42.63
CA GLU A 370 -14.12 2.55 -42.42
C GLU A 370 -15.21 2.20 -43.46
N LYS A 371 -14.97 1.19 -44.30
CA LYS A 371 -15.97 0.69 -45.26
C LYS A 371 -16.93 -0.27 -44.57
N ARG A 372 -18.23 -0.07 -44.78
CA ARG A 372 -19.27 -0.95 -44.25
C ARG A 372 -19.08 -2.33 -44.87
N ARG A 373 -18.91 -3.35 -44.02
CA ARG A 373 -18.88 -4.75 -44.46
C ARG A 373 -20.25 -5.14 -44.98
N SER A 374 -20.29 -5.80 -46.13
CA SER A 374 -21.53 -6.34 -46.68
C SER A 374 -22.05 -7.47 -45.79
N ASP A 375 -23.35 -7.73 -45.83
CA ASP A 375 -23.95 -8.79 -45.02
C ASP A 375 -23.39 -10.18 -45.41
N LEU A 376 -22.94 -10.35 -46.67
CA LEU A 376 -22.24 -11.55 -47.15
C LEU A 376 -20.84 -11.71 -46.52
N GLU A 377 -20.08 -10.63 -46.36
CA GLU A 377 -18.78 -10.65 -45.69
C GLU A 377 -18.91 -10.95 -44.19
N ILE A 378 -19.96 -10.45 -43.54
CA ILE A 378 -20.26 -10.77 -42.13
C ILE A 378 -20.55 -12.26 -42.00
N CYS A 379 -21.39 -12.82 -42.88
CA CYS A 379 -21.65 -14.26 -42.93
C CYS A 379 -20.39 -15.08 -43.20
N PHE A 380 -19.49 -14.61 -44.07
CA PHE A 380 -18.23 -15.29 -44.38
C PHE A 380 -17.27 -15.32 -43.18
N VAL A 381 -17.17 -14.23 -42.41
CA VAL A 381 -16.33 -14.16 -41.20
C VAL A 381 -16.93 -14.96 -40.05
N GLU A 382 -18.26 -14.97 -39.90
CA GLU A 382 -18.94 -15.91 -38.98
C GLU A 382 -18.68 -17.37 -39.39
N GLY A 383 -18.70 -17.67 -40.69
CA GLY A 383 -18.35 -18.97 -41.24
C GLY A 383 -16.91 -19.39 -40.93
N LEU A 384 -15.93 -18.49 -41.11
CA LEU A 384 -14.52 -18.75 -40.76
C LEU A 384 -14.32 -18.95 -39.24
N LYS A 385 -15.07 -18.24 -38.40
CA LYS A 385 -15.07 -18.46 -36.94
C LYS A 385 -15.71 -19.79 -36.56
N ALA A 386 -16.79 -20.20 -37.23
CA ALA A 386 -17.39 -21.51 -37.02
C ALA A 386 -16.40 -22.63 -37.42
N VAL A 387 -15.68 -22.47 -38.52
CA VAL A 387 -14.60 -23.39 -38.93
C VAL A 387 -13.45 -23.38 -37.93
N SER A 388 -13.05 -22.21 -37.39
CA SER A 388 -12.04 -22.11 -36.33
C SER A 388 -12.50 -22.73 -35.01
N PHE A 389 -13.79 -22.62 -34.67
CA PHE A 389 -14.39 -23.19 -33.47
C PHE A 389 -14.47 -24.71 -33.60
N VAL A 390 -14.87 -25.22 -34.77
CA VAL A 390 -14.85 -26.65 -35.09
C VAL A 390 -13.41 -27.18 -35.10
N ARG A 391 -12.44 -26.44 -35.64
CA ARG A 391 -11.01 -26.77 -35.59
C ARG A 391 -10.46 -26.81 -34.16
N ASN A 392 -10.87 -25.88 -33.30
CA ASN A 392 -10.49 -25.85 -31.89
C ASN A 392 -11.17 -26.96 -31.08
N LYS A 393 -12.44 -27.29 -31.37
CA LYS A 393 -13.13 -28.44 -30.78
C LYS A 393 -12.57 -29.79 -31.25
N ILE A 394 -12.13 -29.90 -32.51
CA ILE A 394 -11.42 -31.08 -33.03
C ILE A 394 -10.04 -31.20 -32.36
N LYS A 395 -9.37 -30.08 -32.05
CA LYS A 395 -8.17 -30.08 -31.20
C LYS A 395 -8.48 -30.52 -29.76
N GLU A 396 -9.57 -30.04 -29.14
CA GLU A 396 -9.98 -30.49 -27.80
C GLU A 396 -10.34 -31.99 -27.76
N PHE A 397 -11.01 -32.52 -28.79
CA PHE A 397 -11.28 -33.96 -28.92
C PHE A 397 -10.02 -34.78 -29.23
N SER A 398 -9.00 -34.19 -29.87
CA SER A 398 -7.71 -34.84 -30.08
C SER A 398 -6.83 -34.82 -28.81
N VAL A 399 -7.14 -33.94 -27.86
CA VAL A 399 -6.39 -33.79 -26.60
C VAL A 399 -6.85 -34.78 -25.52
N GLU A 400 -8.04 -35.38 -25.62
CA GLU A 400 -8.44 -36.50 -24.73
C GLU A 400 -7.82 -37.86 -25.12
N LYS A 401 -7.04 -37.93 -26.20
CA LYS A 401 -6.15 -39.07 -26.52
C LYS A 401 -4.67 -38.70 -26.60
N ALA A 402 -4.27 -37.53 -26.11
CA ALA A 402 -2.88 -37.20 -25.89
C ALA A 402 -2.61 -37.30 -24.39
N GLY A 403 -1.76 -38.26 -23.99
CA GLY A 403 -1.39 -38.50 -22.61
C GLY A 403 -0.93 -37.25 -21.87
N ARG A 404 -0.99 -37.33 -20.54
CA ARG A 404 -0.36 -36.42 -19.57
C ARG A 404 0.91 -35.77 -20.15
N PRO A 405 1.17 -34.48 -19.94
CA PRO A 405 2.49 -33.92 -20.20
C PRO A 405 3.45 -34.55 -19.18
N ILE A 406 4.05 -35.68 -19.56
CA ILE A 406 5.33 -36.10 -19.02
C ILE A 406 6.35 -35.28 -19.83
N ASP A 407 6.72 -34.13 -19.31
CA ASP A 407 8.06 -33.59 -19.52
C ASP A 407 8.56 -33.12 -18.15
N ALA A 408 8.85 -34.11 -17.31
CA ALA A 408 9.94 -33.94 -16.36
C ALA A 408 11.18 -33.57 -17.18
N ASP A 409 11.84 -32.46 -16.83
CA ASP A 409 13.07 -31.97 -17.45
C ASP A 409 13.95 -33.15 -17.89
N LYS A 410 14.00 -33.42 -19.21
CA LYS A 410 15.06 -34.28 -19.75
C LYS A 410 16.37 -33.54 -19.47
N LYS A 411 17.13 -34.02 -18.50
CA LYS A 411 18.50 -33.55 -18.27
C LYS A 411 19.25 -33.63 -19.60
N MET A 412 19.76 -32.49 -20.04
CA MET A 412 20.60 -32.39 -21.22
C MET A 412 21.80 -33.32 -21.03
N ASP A 413 22.12 -34.15 -22.03
CA ASP A 413 23.28 -35.02 -21.97
C ASP A 413 24.58 -34.25 -22.32
N LEU A 414 25.73 -34.79 -21.90
CA LEU A 414 27.03 -34.17 -22.12
C LEU A 414 27.38 -33.95 -23.60
N ASN A 415 27.04 -34.88 -24.50
CA ASN A 415 27.36 -34.76 -25.92
C ASN A 415 26.53 -33.65 -26.58
N THR A 416 25.26 -33.53 -26.18
CA THR A 416 24.36 -32.46 -26.58
C THR A 416 24.86 -31.11 -26.04
N ALA A 417 25.39 -31.06 -24.82
CA ALA A 417 26.01 -29.86 -24.24
C ALA A 417 27.26 -29.41 -25.01
N PHE A 418 28.17 -30.32 -25.33
CA PHE A 418 29.37 -30.00 -26.13
C PHE A 418 29.03 -29.51 -27.55
N LYS A 419 28.04 -30.13 -28.21
CA LYS A 419 27.59 -29.70 -29.53
C LYS A 419 27.03 -28.27 -29.49
N LYS A 420 26.29 -27.93 -28.44
CA LYS A 420 25.72 -26.59 -28.23
C LYS A 420 26.79 -25.55 -27.90
N LEU A 421 27.75 -25.86 -27.03
CA LEU A 421 28.91 -24.99 -26.77
C LEU A 421 29.68 -24.66 -28.06
N SER A 422 29.92 -25.67 -28.91
CA SER A 422 30.53 -25.46 -30.23
C SER A 422 29.68 -24.60 -31.16
N GLN A 423 28.34 -24.71 -31.12
CA GLN A 423 27.43 -23.84 -31.90
C GLN A 423 27.47 -22.38 -31.43
N TYR A 424 27.64 -22.15 -30.13
CA TYR A 424 27.80 -20.80 -29.57
C TYR A 424 29.25 -20.28 -29.67
N GLY A 425 30.21 -21.08 -30.17
CA GLY A 425 31.61 -20.69 -30.25
C GLY A 425 32.29 -20.55 -28.89
N ILE A 426 31.78 -21.24 -27.86
CA ILE A 426 32.27 -21.16 -26.49
C ILE A 426 33.28 -22.28 -26.26
N ASP A 427 34.53 -21.89 -26.06
CA ASP A 427 35.67 -22.76 -25.76
C ASP A 427 36.11 -22.69 -24.29
N ASP A 428 35.54 -21.74 -23.53
CA ASP A 428 36.01 -21.35 -22.21
C ASP A 428 34.83 -21.08 -21.24
N PRO A 429 34.95 -21.43 -19.94
CA PRO A 429 33.89 -21.21 -18.95
C PRO A 429 33.56 -19.75 -18.70
N ASP A 430 34.53 -18.84 -18.73
CA ASP A 430 34.27 -17.42 -18.45
C ASP A 430 33.40 -16.82 -19.55
N LYS A 431 33.65 -17.19 -20.82
CA LYS A 431 32.78 -16.84 -21.95
C LYS A 431 31.35 -17.39 -21.81
N LEU A 432 31.20 -18.58 -21.19
CA LEU A 432 29.88 -19.14 -20.90
C LEU A 432 29.13 -18.29 -19.86
N TYR A 433 29.78 -17.88 -18.78
CA TYR A 433 29.18 -17.03 -17.77
C TYR A 433 28.88 -15.61 -18.29
N GLU A 434 29.77 -15.03 -19.09
CA GLU A 434 29.53 -13.73 -19.75
C GLU A 434 28.29 -13.78 -20.66
N LEU A 435 28.18 -14.82 -21.50
CA LEU A 435 27.02 -14.98 -22.38
C LEU A 435 25.74 -15.27 -21.58
N LEU A 436 25.83 -16.05 -20.51
CA LEU A 436 24.70 -16.33 -19.61
C LEU A 436 24.18 -15.02 -18.99
N ASN A 437 25.07 -14.20 -18.44
CA ASN A 437 24.74 -12.90 -17.85
C ASN A 437 24.19 -11.92 -18.89
N ALA A 438 24.78 -11.89 -20.09
CA ALA A 438 24.30 -11.05 -21.19
C ALA A 438 22.86 -11.45 -21.61
N LYS A 439 22.59 -12.75 -21.73
CA LYS A 439 21.26 -13.29 -22.06
C LYS A 439 20.25 -13.10 -20.94
N GLU A 440 20.68 -13.13 -19.68
CA GLU A 440 19.85 -12.79 -18.52
C GLU A 440 19.42 -11.32 -18.57
N LYS A 441 20.36 -10.41 -18.79
CA LYS A 441 20.09 -8.97 -18.93
C LYS A 441 19.21 -8.65 -20.14
N GLU A 442 19.46 -9.29 -21.28
CA GLU A 442 18.63 -9.16 -22.49
C GLU A 442 17.18 -9.62 -22.22
N LYS A 443 17.02 -10.76 -21.53
CA LYS A 443 15.72 -11.28 -21.12
C LYS A 443 14.98 -10.34 -20.19
N GLU A 444 15.65 -9.80 -19.17
CA GLU A 444 15.07 -8.85 -18.22
C GLU A 444 14.60 -7.57 -18.92
N GLY A 445 15.42 -7.00 -19.82
CA GLY A 445 15.06 -5.83 -20.62
C GLY A 445 13.84 -6.06 -21.52
N LEU A 446 13.79 -7.19 -22.22
CA LEU A 446 12.64 -7.56 -23.05
C LEU A 446 11.36 -7.79 -22.24
N GLN A 447 11.47 -8.33 -21.02
CA GLN A 447 10.34 -8.49 -20.10
C GLN A 447 9.77 -7.14 -19.67
N GLU A 448 10.64 -6.16 -19.38
CA GLU A 448 10.23 -4.82 -18.99
C GLU A 448 9.53 -4.08 -20.15
N ASP A 449 10.14 -4.10 -21.35
CA ASP A 449 9.55 -3.49 -22.55
C ASP A 449 8.20 -4.12 -22.93
N LEU A 450 8.09 -5.45 -22.81
CA LEU A 450 6.85 -6.16 -23.09
C LEU A 450 5.75 -5.74 -22.11
N TYR A 451 6.08 -5.67 -20.82
CA TYR A 451 5.16 -5.24 -19.79
C TYR A 451 4.69 -3.80 -20.02
N ASP A 452 5.58 -2.92 -20.46
CA ASP A 452 5.25 -1.52 -20.80
C ASP A 452 4.33 -1.40 -22.00
N SER A 453 4.60 -2.14 -23.07
CA SER A 453 3.75 -2.18 -24.26
C SER A 453 2.36 -2.71 -23.95
N GLN A 454 2.26 -3.78 -23.14
CA GLN A 454 0.99 -4.38 -22.73
C GLN A 454 0.13 -3.43 -21.90
N ILE A 455 0.72 -2.71 -20.94
CA ILE A 455 -0.05 -1.78 -20.11
C ILE A 455 -0.47 -0.55 -20.91
N SER A 456 0.40 -0.02 -21.78
CA SER A 456 0.06 1.10 -22.67
C SER A 456 -1.10 0.73 -23.61
N SER A 457 -1.06 -0.49 -24.17
CA SER A 457 -2.16 -1.05 -24.97
C SER A 457 -3.45 -1.19 -24.15
N ALA A 458 -3.37 -1.69 -22.91
CA ALA A 458 -4.54 -1.80 -22.03
C ALA A 458 -5.15 -0.44 -21.66
N TYR A 459 -4.32 0.60 -21.54
CA TYR A 459 -4.75 1.97 -21.32
C TYR A 459 -5.47 2.55 -22.54
N ASP A 460 -4.83 2.46 -23.72
CA ASP A 460 -5.42 2.90 -24.98
C ASP A 460 -6.75 2.17 -25.26
N HIS A 461 -6.84 0.88 -24.93
CA HIS A 461 -8.08 0.12 -25.05
C HIS A 461 -9.23 0.69 -24.20
N LYS A 462 -8.95 1.16 -22.97
CA LYS A 462 -9.97 1.82 -22.13
C LYS A 462 -10.47 3.12 -22.75
N ILE A 463 -9.56 3.91 -23.34
CA ILE A 463 -9.92 5.16 -24.05
C ILE A 463 -10.74 4.83 -25.29
N LEU A 464 -10.29 3.87 -26.10
CA LEU A 464 -10.98 3.45 -27.32
C LEU A 464 -12.38 2.92 -27.03
N LYS A 465 -12.62 2.27 -25.89
CA LYS A 465 -13.97 1.89 -25.46
C LYS A 465 -14.89 3.10 -25.32
N ILE A 466 -14.39 4.18 -24.71
CA ILE A 466 -15.13 5.46 -24.56
C ILE A 466 -15.35 6.10 -25.93
N ILE A 467 -14.30 6.19 -26.76
CA ILE A 467 -14.39 6.75 -28.13
C ILE A 467 -15.41 5.98 -28.98
N ASN A 468 -15.40 4.65 -28.92
CA ASN A 468 -16.35 3.83 -29.68
C ASN A 468 -17.79 4.03 -29.20
N GLU A 469 -18.00 4.25 -27.89
CA GLU A 469 -19.32 4.57 -27.33
C GLU A 469 -19.79 5.96 -27.80
N ILE A 470 -18.90 6.95 -27.84
CA ILE A 470 -19.19 8.28 -28.42
C ILE A 470 -19.60 8.15 -29.88
N LYS A 471 -18.81 7.43 -30.71
CA LYS A 471 -19.13 7.20 -32.13
C LYS A 471 -20.48 6.49 -32.30
N ARG A 472 -20.81 5.52 -31.44
CA ARG A 472 -22.12 4.85 -31.45
C ARG A 472 -23.26 5.84 -31.18
N CYS A 473 -23.13 6.71 -30.18
CA CYS A 473 -24.11 7.75 -29.91
C CYS A 473 -24.23 8.72 -31.09
N GLU A 474 -23.11 9.09 -31.73
CA GLU A 474 -23.09 9.94 -32.93
C GLU A 474 -23.86 9.32 -34.10
N ASP A 475 -23.62 8.04 -34.39
CA ASP A 475 -24.30 7.33 -35.47
C ASP A 475 -25.81 7.21 -35.21
N GLU A 476 -26.21 6.97 -33.96
CA GLU A 476 -27.61 6.88 -33.56
C GLU A 476 -28.34 8.22 -33.76
N LEU A 477 -27.73 9.31 -33.31
CA LEU A 477 -28.31 10.65 -33.41
C LEU A 477 -28.33 11.16 -34.86
N LYS A 478 -27.28 10.85 -35.64
CA LYS A 478 -27.18 11.24 -37.06
C LYS A 478 -28.25 10.57 -37.93
N LYS A 479 -28.61 9.31 -37.66
CA LYS A 479 -29.69 8.60 -38.37
C LYS A 479 -31.05 9.28 -38.22
N GLU A 480 -31.28 9.91 -37.07
CA GLU A 480 -32.53 10.57 -36.72
C GLU A 480 -32.49 12.08 -37.05
N GLY A 481 -31.42 12.57 -37.69
CA GLY A 481 -31.26 13.97 -38.08
C GLY A 481 -31.03 14.94 -36.90
N ILE A 482 -30.61 14.44 -35.74
CA ILE A 482 -30.41 15.26 -34.55
C ILE A 482 -28.99 15.85 -34.55
N SER A 483 -28.87 17.16 -34.71
CA SER A 483 -27.58 17.86 -34.58
C SER A 483 -27.10 17.86 -33.12
N THR A 484 -25.79 17.63 -32.92
CA THR A 484 -25.12 17.70 -31.63
C THR A 484 -23.87 18.58 -31.69
N ASP A 485 -23.90 19.61 -32.54
CA ASP A 485 -22.73 20.42 -32.83
C ASP A 485 -22.33 21.31 -31.64
N ASN A 486 -23.28 21.62 -30.75
CA ASN A 486 -23.01 22.38 -29.53
C ASN A 486 -23.51 21.64 -28.27
N LEU A 487 -22.62 20.86 -27.66
CA LEU A 487 -22.88 20.14 -26.41
C LEU A 487 -22.46 20.93 -25.16
N TYR A 488 -22.02 22.18 -25.31
CA TYR A 488 -21.54 23.02 -24.20
C TYR A 488 -20.58 22.24 -23.29
N LEU A 489 -19.52 21.68 -23.89
CA LEU A 489 -18.54 20.87 -23.17
C LEU A 489 -17.82 21.70 -22.11
N HIS A 490 -17.57 21.08 -20.97
CA HIS A 490 -16.87 21.69 -19.85
C HIS A 490 -15.45 22.11 -20.23
N ASP A 491 -14.98 23.19 -19.62
CA ASP A 491 -13.56 23.53 -19.65
C ASP A 491 -12.92 23.04 -18.35
N TYR A 492 -11.69 22.56 -18.46
CA TYR A 492 -10.93 22.02 -17.35
C TYR A 492 -9.65 22.81 -17.17
N GLU A 493 -9.32 23.11 -15.92
CA GLU A 493 -8.03 23.71 -15.58
C GLU A 493 -6.91 22.66 -15.68
N PHE A 494 -5.68 23.12 -15.95
CA PHE A 494 -4.51 22.24 -16.10
C PHE A 494 -4.28 21.32 -14.89
N SER A 495 -4.59 21.76 -13.67
CA SER A 495 -4.51 20.93 -12.47
C SER A 495 -5.56 19.83 -12.43
N GLU A 496 -6.79 20.11 -12.88
CA GLU A 496 -7.88 19.13 -12.92
C GLU A 496 -7.61 18.05 -13.96
N ILE A 497 -7.09 18.47 -15.12
CA ILE A 497 -6.66 17.54 -16.18
C ILE A 497 -5.62 16.60 -15.63
N ARG A 498 -4.57 17.13 -14.99
CA ARG A 498 -3.49 16.31 -14.43
C ARG A 498 -3.99 15.32 -13.39
N ASP A 499 -4.81 15.76 -12.46
CA ASP A 499 -5.33 14.88 -11.40
C ASP A 499 -6.17 13.75 -12.00
N SER A 500 -6.96 14.04 -13.04
CA SER A 500 -7.78 13.06 -13.75
C SER A 500 -6.94 12.10 -14.60
N SER A 501 -5.93 12.60 -15.32
CA SER A 501 -5.01 11.78 -16.12
C SER A 501 -4.20 10.84 -15.21
N ALA A 502 -3.68 11.33 -14.08
CA ALA A 502 -2.94 10.52 -13.12
C ALA A 502 -3.82 9.47 -12.42
N LEU A 503 -5.10 9.76 -12.17
CA LEU A 503 -6.06 8.79 -11.66
C LEU A 503 -6.36 7.67 -12.67
N PHE A 504 -6.38 8.02 -13.96
CA PHE A 504 -6.73 7.11 -15.04
C PHE A 504 -5.54 6.24 -15.49
N ASP A 505 -4.31 6.78 -15.46
CA ASP A 505 -3.03 6.06 -15.65
C ASP A 505 -2.11 6.15 -14.42
N PRO A 506 -2.47 5.53 -13.28
CA PRO A 506 -1.70 5.69 -12.06
C PRO A 506 -0.39 4.89 -12.12
N MET A 507 0.72 5.50 -11.68
CA MET A 507 1.94 4.77 -11.36
C MET A 507 1.66 3.67 -10.31
N LYS A 508 2.23 2.48 -10.51
CA LYS A 508 2.13 1.39 -9.54
C LYS A 508 2.99 1.67 -8.30
N PRO A 509 2.65 1.11 -7.12
CA PRO A 509 3.42 1.34 -5.89
C PRO A 509 4.91 1.03 -6.01
N PHE A 510 5.28 -0.07 -6.69
CA PHE A 510 6.67 -0.43 -6.96
C PHE A 510 7.41 0.62 -7.83
N GLU A 511 6.74 1.14 -8.86
CA GLU A 511 7.32 2.13 -9.78
C GLU A 511 7.55 3.46 -9.06
N LYS A 512 6.63 3.84 -8.16
CA LYS A 512 6.81 5.01 -7.27
C LYS A 512 8.02 4.82 -6.35
N LYS A 513 8.18 3.62 -5.77
CA LYS A 513 9.34 3.26 -4.93
C LYS A 513 10.65 3.36 -5.73
N LEU A 514 10.66 2.82 -6.96
CA LEU A 514 11.84 2.87 -7.82
C LEU A 514 12.20 4.33 -8.16
N LEU A 515 11.22 5.15 -8.58
CA LEU A 515 11.47 6.55 -8.93
C LEU A 515 11.96 7.35 -7.73
N TYR A 516 11.40 7.09 -6.55
CA TYR A 516 11.87 7.68 -5.31
C TYR A 516 13.33 7.32 -5.00
N ASN A 517 13.71 6.05 -5.15
CA ASN A 517 15.09 5.60 -4.94
C ASN A 517 16.07 6.26 -5.93
N GLU A 518 15.69 6.37 -7.20
CA GLU A 518 16.53 7.04 -8.21
C GLU A 518 16.67 8.54 -7.95
N LEU A 519 15.63 9.20 -7.43
CA LEU A 519 15.70 10.60 -6.99
C LEU A 519 16.62 10.78 -5.77
N LEU A 520 16.70 9.80 -4.86
CA LEU A 520 17.64 9.83 -3.74
C LEU A 520 19.10 9.72 -4.20
N LYS A 521 19.36 8.84 -5.18
CA LYS A 521 20.70 8.72 -5.80
C LYS A 521 21.10 9.98 -6.56
N ASN A 522 20.12 10.73 -7.07
CA ASN A 522 20.30 11.94 -7.86
C ASN A 522 19.75 13.19 -7.15
N PRO A 523 20.40 13.67 -6.06
CA PRO A 523 19.85 14.72 -5.18
C PRO A 523 19.64 16.08 -5.88
N ASN A 524 20.26 16.23 -7.06
CA ASN A 524 20.14 17.42 -7.88
C ASN A 524 18.76 17.53 -8.53
N PHE A 525 18.01 16.43 -8.66
CA PHE A 525 16.70 16.40 -9.31
C PHE A 525 15.57 16.30 -8.29
N LYS A 526 14.45 16.97 -8.58
CA LYS A 526 13.20 16.92 -7.80
C LYS A 526 12.01 16.85 -8.73
N LEU A 527 10.91 16.27 -8.25
CA LEU A 527 9.66 16.28 -9.00
C LEU A 527 8.92 17.61 -8.84
N THR A 528 8.33 18.10 -9.94
CA THR A 528 7.42 19.25 -9.97
C THR A 528 6.11 18.96 -9.24
N PHE A 529 5.64 17.72 -9.34
CA PHE A 529 4.38 17.26 -8.75
C PHE A 529 4.62 16.08 -7.81
N SER A 530 3.68 15.82 -6.90
CA SER A 530 3.71 14.64 -6.04
C SER A 530 3.37 13.37 -6.83
N PHE A 531 3.80 12.20 -6.34
CA PHE A 531 3.66 10.91 -7.03
C PHE A 531 2.21 10.50 -7.36
N ASP A 532 1.22 11.03 -6.66
CA ASP A 532 -0.22 10.85 -6.90
C ASP A 532 -0.74 11.66 -8.10
N LYS A 533 0.01 12.67 -8.52
CA LYS A 533 -0.31 13.57 -9.64
C LYS A 533 0.52 13.27 -10.90
N LEU A 534 1.22 12.15 -10.93
CA LEU A 534 2.00 11.69 -12.07
C LEU A 534 1.30 10.52 -12.75
N THR A 535 1.22 10.58 -14.07
CA THR A 535 0.85 9.41 -14.89
C THR A 535 1.96 8.36 -14.86
N ARG A 536 1.63 7.10 -15.14
CA ARG A 536 2.60 6.01 -15.24
C ARG A 536 3.68 6.32 -16.26
N LYS A 537 3.28 6.86 -17.43
CA LYS A 537 4.20 7.29 -18.50
C LYS A 537 5.20 8.33 -17.99
N GLU A 538 4.70 9.43 -17.43
CA GLU A 538 5.53 10.52 -16.88
C GLU A 538 6.54 10.00 -15.85
N GLY A 539 6.08 9.16 -14.91
CA GLY A 539 6.96 8.58 -13.89
C GLY A 539 8.03 7.66 -14.46
N ARG A 540 7.72 6.91 -15.53
CA ARG A 540 8.70 6.07 -16.23
C ARG A 540 9.70 6.86 -17.05
N ASP A 541 9.25 7.90 -17.73
CA ASP A 541 10.12 8.77 -18.50
C ASP A 541 11.15 9.43 -17.55
N ALA A 542 10.71 9.83 -16.35
CA ALA A 542 11.61 10.29 -15.29
C ALA A 542 12.56 9.20 -14.78
N LEU A 543 12.09 7.96 -14.58
CA LEU A 543 12.94 6.83 -14.21
C LEU A 543 14.03 6.56 -15.24
N ARG A 544 13.65 6.45 -16.51
CA ARG A 544 14.57 6.20 -17.64
C ARG A 544 15.60 7.31 -17.75
N TYR A 545 15.19 8.57 -17.58
CA TYR A 545 16.11 9.70 -17.58
C TYR A 545 17.14 9.59 -16.44
N LEU A 546 16.69 9.29 -15.21
CA LEU A 546 17.56 9.20 -14.04
C LEU A 546 18.51 7.99 -14.06
N GLN A 547 18.10 6.88 -14.69
CA GLN A 547 18.89 5.64 -14.76
C GLN A 547 19.87 5.61 -15.94
N ASN A 548 19.45 6.09 -17.11
CA ASN A 548 20.16 5.87 -18.37
C ASN A 548 20.62 7.16 -19.07
N ASN A 549 20.48 8.34 -18.44
CA ASN A 549 20.79 9.65 -19.06
C ASN A 549 20.15 9.80 -20.45
N SER A 550 18.85 9.48 -20.57
CA SER A 550 18.05 9.80 -21.76
C SER A 550 18.29 11.25 -22.18
N SER A 551 18.42 11.52 -23.49
CA SER A 551 18.79 12.85 -24.00
C SER A 551 17.76 13.94 -23.68
N ASP A 552 16.49 13.57 -23.54
CA ASP A 552 15.41 14.52 -23.23
C ASP A 552 14.97 14.44 -21.76
N LYS A 553 15.18 15.55 -21.03
CA LYS A 553 14.77 15.69 -19.62
C LYS A 553 13.25 15.94 -19.54
N PRO A 554 12.48 15.10 -18.84
CA PRO A 554 11.06 15.33 -18.63
C PRO A 554 10.77 16.65 -17.89
N ASP A 555 9.66 17.31 -18.26
CA ASP A 555 9.20 18.57 -17.63
C ASP A 555 8.85 18.42 -16.14
N ILE A 556 8.49 17.21 -15.73
CA ILE A 556 8.20 16.90 -14.33
C ILE A 556 9.45 16.85 -13.45
N LEU A 557 10.66 16.84 -14.02
CA LEU A 557 11.94 16.83 -13.30
C LEU A 557 12.57 18.23 -13.28
N ILE A 558 12.73 18.79 -12.08
CA ILE A 558 13.34 20.09 -11.76
C ILE A 558 14.78 19.87 -11.33
N ASN A 559 15.72 20.67 -11.86
CA ASN A 559 17.10 20.67 -11.40
C ASN A 559 17.31 21.73 -10.31
N SER A 560 17.70 21.30 -9.12
CA SER A 560 17.79 22.11 -7.91
C SER A 560 18.82 23.25 -7.95
N TYR A 561 19.78 23.20 -8.89
CA TYR A 561 20.79 24.24 -9.09
C TYR A 561 20.36 25.30 -10.12
N LEU A 562 19.64 24.89 -11.16
CA LEU A 562 19.22 25.76 -12.26
C LEU A 562 17.89 26.46 -11.98
N ASP A 563 17.00 25.87 -11.17
CA ASP A 563 15.64 26.35 -10.94
C ASP A 563 15.44 27.07 -9.58
N ARG A 564 16.33 28.02 -9.23
CA ARG A 564 16.33 28.71 -7.91
C ARG A 564 14.99 29.35 -7.54
N ASP A 565 14.32 29.99 -8.50
CA ASP A 565 13.03 30.64 -8.28
C ASP A 565 11.88 29.64 -8.06
N LYS A 566 11.89 28.47 -8.72
CA LYS A 566 10.92 27.40 -8.47
C LYS A 566 11.07 26.82 -7.06
N LYS A 567 12.31 26.65 -6.58
CA LYS A 567 12.60 26.19 -5.21
C LYS A 567 12.08 27.17 -4.16
N LEU A 568 12.31 28.46 -4.38
CA LEU A 568 11.81 29.52 -3.51
C LEU A 568 10.27 29.53 -3.49
N ARG A 569 9.61 29.42 -4.65
CA ARG A 569 8.14 29.28 -4.73
C ARG A 569 7.63 28.10 -3.89
N LEU A 570 8.25 26.92 -4.01
CA LEU A 570 7.86 25.74 -3.25
C LEU A 570 8.06 25.90 -1.72
N LYS A 571 9.18 26.51 -1.29
CA LYS A 571 9.44 26.84 0.11
C LYS A 571 8.30 27.68 0.70
N TYR A 572 7.94 28.75 0.01
CA TYR A 572 6.90 29.67 0.48
C TYR A 572 5.48 29.12 0.34
N GLU A 573 5.25 28.20 -0.60
CA GLU A 573 4.01 27.43 -0.68
C GLU A 573 3.78 26.59 0.57
N ASN A 574 4.82 25.91 1.05
CA ASN A 574 4.74 25.10 2.27
C ASN A 574 4.51 25.97 3.51
N ILE A 575 5.15 27.15 3.57
CA ILE A 575 4.94 28.13 4.64
C ILE A 575 3.50 28.65 4.63
N TYR A 576 2.95 28.96 3.45
CA TYR A 576 1.56 29.34 3.28
C TYR A 576 0.62 28.23 3.78
N LYS A 577 0.78 26.98 3.32
CA LYS A 577 -0.06 25.84 3.75
C LYS A 577 -0.04 25.63 5.27
N ALA A 578 1.13 25.71 5.89
CA ALA A 578 1.27 25.58 7.34
C ALA A 578 0.59 26.74 8.10
N SER A 579 0.77 27.97 7.61
CA SER A 579 0.16 29.17 8.19
C SER A 579 -1.37 29.14 8.09
N ASP A 580 -1.88 28.71 6.94
CA ASP A 580 -3.31 28.64 6.63
C ASP A 580 -4.03 27.58 7.48
N LYS A 581 -3.44 26.39 7.62
CA LYS A 581 -3.94 25.35 8.53
C LYS A 581 -4.01 25.85 9.98
N LYS A 582 -2.99 26.59 10.42
CA LYS A 582 -2.94 27.18 11.76
C LYS A 582 -4.00 28.27 11.93
N LEU A 583 -4.22 29.10 10.91
CA LEU A 583 -5.27 30.11 10.89
C LEU A 583 -6.64 29.45 11.04
N LYS A 584 -6.98 28.52 10.14
CA LYS A 584 -8.26 27.79 10.14
C LYS A 584 -8.60 27.20 11.50
N ARG A 585 -7.65 26.51 12.14
CA ARG A 585 -7.81 25.93 13.50
C ARG A 585 -8.03 26.98 14.58
N LYS A 586 -7.36 28.13 14.50
CA LYS A 586 -7.51 29.22 15.51
C LYS A 586 -8.82 29.99 15.36
N SER A 587 -9.38 30.01 14.16
CA SER A 587 -10.61 30.74 13.81
C SER A 587 -11.86 29.86 13.78
N GLU A 588 -11.74 28.58 14.12
CA GLU A 588 -12.84 27.63 14.12
C GLU A 588 -13.96 28.10 15.06
N GLY A 589 -15.20 28.14 14.57
CA GLY A 589 -16.37 28.63 15.31
C GLY A 589 -16.45 30.15 15.51
N ARG A 590 -15.53 30.95 14.95
CA ARG A 590 -15.57 32.42 15.05
C ARG A 590 -16.22 33.06 13.83
N ALA A 591 -17.20 33.94 14.06
CA ALA A 591 -17.79 34.78 13.01
C ALA A 591 -16.83 35.89 12.54
N ALA A 592 -17.04 36.39 11.32
CA ALA A 592 -16.32 37.53 10.80
C ALA A 592 -16.62 38.78 11.63
N THR A 593 -15.58 39.59 11.87
CA THR A 593 -15.75 40.85 12.61
C THR A 593 -16.36 41.93 11.72
N ALA A 594 -17.13 42.87 12.29
CA ALA A 594 -17.72 43.98 11.54
C ALA A 594 -16.68 44.78 10.70
N PRO A 595 -15.44 45.04 11.19
CA PRO A 595 -14.40 45.65 10.37
C PRO A 595 -13.96 44.81 9.18
N GLN A 596 -13.90 43.47 9.31
CA GLN A 596 -13.57 42.59 8.19
C GLN A 596 -14.65 42.63 7.12
N VAL A 597 -15.92 42.54 7.51
CA VAL A 597 -17.04 42.59 6.57
C VAL A 597 -17.09 43.95 5.86
N LYS A 598 -16.88 45.06 6.60
CA LYS A 598 -16.77 46.39 6.00
C LYS A 598 -15.63 46.47 4.99
N MET A 599 -14.44 45.98 5.34
CA MET A 599 -13.27 45.98 4.47
C MET A 599 -13.51 45.18 3.18
N ILE A 600 -14.22 44.05 3.25
CA ILE A 600 -14.57 43.26 2.05
C ILE A 600 -15.49 44.07 1.13
N ARG A 601 -16.52 44.74 1.67
CA ARG A 601 -17.41 45.61 0.86
C ARG A 601 -16.65 46.76 0.23
N ASP A 602 -15.77 47.41 0.99
CA ASP A 602 -14.96 48.53 0.49
C ASP A 602 -14.02 48.07 -0.63
N LEU A 603 -13.44 46.87 -0.52
CA LEU A 603 -12.60 46.28 -1.56
C LEU A 603 -13.41 45.93 -2.81
N LEU A 604 -14.56 45.28 -2.68
CA LEU A 604 -15.42 44.91 -3.83
C LEU A 604 -15.94 46.15 -4.59
N ASN A 605 -16.19 47.24 -3.89
CA ASN A 605 -16.62 48.52 -4.47
C ASN A 605 -15.47 49.39 -4.98
N GLY A 606 -14.21 49.01 -4.68
CA GLY A 606 -13.03 49.77 -5.03
C GLY A 606 -12.64 49.60 -6.51
N ARG A 607 -12.16 50.68 -7.14
CA ARG A 607 -11.69 50.67 -8.55
C ARG A 607 -10.38 49.92 -8.77
N SER A 608 -9.68 49.49 -7.72
CA SER A 608 -8.36 48.84 -7.83
C SER A 608 -8.41 47.32 -7.99
N VAL A 609 -9.53 46.68 -7.60
CA VAL A 609 -9.64 45.23 -7.54
C VAL A 609 -9.74 44.62 -8.94
N ASN A 610 -8.98 43.55 -9.17
CA ASN A 610 -9.06 42.77 -10.39
C ASN A 610 -10.52 42.31 -10.67
N GLN A 611 -11.05 42.67 -11.84
CA GLN A 611 -12.43 42.43 -12.24
C GLN A 611 -12.82 40.94 -12.23
N ASP A 612 -11.89 40.04 -12.54
CA ASP A 612 -12.10 38.60 -12.51
C ASP A 612 -12.34 38.12 -11.08
N LYS A 613 -11.50 38.57 -10.12
CA LYS A 613 -11.65 38.23 -8.71
C LYS A 613 -12.95 38.76 -8.11
N ARG A 614 -13.35 39.97 -8.51
CA ARG A 614 -14.62 40.55 -8.10
C ARG A 614 -15.79 39.69 -8.60
N THR A 615 -15.75 39.34 -9.87
CA THR A 615 -16.78 38.51 -10.53
C THR A 615 -16.89 37.13 -9.87
N GLU A 616 -15.77 36.48 -9.53
CA GLU A 616 -15.76 35.20 -8.79
C GLU A 616 -16.52 35.29 -7.46
N ILE A 617 -16.32 36.37 -6.70
CA ILE A 617 -16.97 36.53 -5.40
C ILE A 617 -18.45 36.86 -5.57
N GLU A 618 -18.79 37.82 -6.42
CA GLU A 618 -20.18 38.23 -6.64
C GLU A 618 -21.03 37.07 -7.17
N ARG A 619 -20.50 36.28 -8.12
CA ARG A 619 -21.21 35.13 -8.71
C ARG A 619 -21.17 33.86 -7.86
N SER A 620 -20.31 33.78 -6.85
CA SER A 620 -20.30 32.64 -5.93
C SER A 620 -21.52 32.59 -5.00
N GLY A 621 -22.29 33.68 -4.90
CA GLY A 621 -23.50 33.76 -4.07
C GLY A 621 -23.21 33.75 -2.56
N ILE A 622 -21.99 34.09 -2.14
CA ILE A 622 -21.59 34.10 -0.74
C ILE A 622 -22.30 35.25 0.00
N ASP A 623 -23.02 34.91 1.05
CA ASP A 623 -23.58 35.89 1.98
C ASP A 623 -22.49 36.47 2.88
N LEU A 624 -22.11 37.72 2.62
CA LEU A 624 -21.08 38.45 3.37
C LEU A 624 -21.43 38.63 4.86
N SER A 625 -22.70 38.49 5.26
CA SER A 625 -23.14 38.66 6.64
C SER A 625 -22.92 37.42 7.51
N ASN A 626 -22.80 36.24 6.90
CA ASN A 626 -22.67 34.94 7.58
C ASN A 626 -21.27 34.32 7.45
N LEU A 627 -20.26 35.12 7.07
CA LEU A 627 -18.88 34.65 6.95
C LEU A 627 -18.27 34.27 8.31
N SER A 628 -17.49 33.20 8.33
CA SER A 628 -16.55 32.94 9.42
C SER A 628 -15.35 33.89 9.35
N PHE A 629 -14.65 34.04 10.48
CA PHE A 629 -13.42 34.82 10.57
C PHE A 629 -12.36 34.34 9.58
N TYR A 630 -12.27 33.02 9.37
CA TYR A 630 -11.36 32.39 8.42
C TYR A 630 -11.69 32.83 6.99
N GLU A 631 -12.94 32.68 6.58
CA GLU A 631 -13.38 32.99 5.22
C GLU A 631 -13.21 34.47 4.90
N ALA A 632 -13.59 35.35 5.84
CA ALA A 632 -13.40 36.77 5.69
C ALA A 632 -11.90 37.14 5.54
N HIS A 633 -11.02 36.54 6.34
CA HIS A 633 -9.58 36.76 6.21
C HIS A 633 -9.03 36.30 4.84
N ARG A 634 -9.50 35.15 4.34
CA ARG A 634 -9.12 34.60 3.03
C ARG A 634 -9.58 35.49 1.88
N ILE A 635 -10.83 35.96 1.92
CA ILE A 635 -11.39 36.88 0.93
C ILE A 635 -10.58 38.18 0.89
N ILE A 636 -10.31 38.79 2.05
CA ILE A 636 -9.51 40.02 2.13
C ILE A 636 -8.11 39.81 1.53
N GLY A 637 -7.43 38.72 1.88
CA GLY A 637 -6.10 38.41 1.34
C GLY A 637 -6.09 38.22 -0.18
N TYR A 638 -7.17 37.66 -0.74
CA TYR A 638 -7.32 37.42 -2.17
C TYR A 638 -7.61 38.70 -2.98
N LEU A 639 -8.49 39.57 -2.44
CA LEU A 639 -8.92 40.81 -3.07
C LEU A 639 -7.91 41.96 -2.96
N LYS A 640 -7.07 41.96 -1.91
CA LYS A 640 -6.20 43.11 -1.62
C LYS A 640 -5.13 43.29 -2.71
N ASP A 641 -5.06 44.49 -3.31
CA ASP A 641 -4.12 44.78 -4.40
C ASP A 641 -2.71 45.12 -3.93
N GLY A 642 -2.61 45.90 -2.85
CA GLY A 642 -1.33 46.32 -2.27
C GLY A 642 -1.35 46.37 -0.74
N PHE A 643 -0.17 46.43 -0.14
CA PHE A 643 -0.02 46.61 1.30
C PHE A 643 0.16 48.09 1.66
N LYS A 644 -0.58 48.55 2.68
CA LYS A 644 -0.40 49.88 3.28
C LYS A 644 -0.02 49.69 4.76
N ALA A 645 1.07 50.32 5.17
CA ALA A 645 1.51 50.33 6.56
C ALA A 645 0.58 51.20 7.42
N SER A 646 0.49 50.89 8.71
CA SER A 646 -0.30 51.66 9.68
C SER A 646 0.54 52.83 10.22
N ASN A 647 0.04 54.07 10.12
CA ASN A 647 0.74 55.28 10.59
C ASN A 647 0.73 55.47 12.13
N LYS A 648 0.43 54.44 12.92
CA LYS A 648 0.36 54.55 14.38
C LYS A 648 1.77 54.54 14.97
N LYS A 649 2.19 55.67 15.55
CA LYS A 649 3.43 55.84 16.32
C LYS A 649 3.29 55.17 17.69
N GLU A 650 3.60 53.88 17.78
CA GLU A 650 3.85 53.19 19.05
C GLU A 650 5.31 52.72 19.07
N VAL A 651 5.86 52.36 20.24
CA VAL A 651 7.27 51.92 20.39
C VAL A 651 7.52 50.69 19.51
N LEU A 652 8.36 50.85 18.49
CA LEU A 652 8.54 49.88 17.41
C LEU A 652 9.68 48.92 17.72
N GLU A 653 9.36 47.65 18.05
CA GLU A 653 10.35 46.58 18.06
C GLU A 653 10.94 46.38 16.64
N LYS A 654 12.27 46.28 16.55
CA LYS A 654 12.96 46.03 15.28
C LYS A 654 12.74 44.58 14.83
N PRO A 655 12.50 44.32 13.53
CA PRO A 655 12.33 42.97 13.02
C PRO A 655 13.64 42.17 13.07
N THR A 656 13.54 40.85 13.19
CA THR A 656 14.70 39.97 13.13
C THR A 656 15.28 39.88 11.72
N ALA A 657 16.59 39.67 11.61
CA ALA A 657 17.29 39.53 10.32
C ALA A 657 16.67 38.41 9.44
N ASN A 658 16.20 37.33 10.06
CA ASN A 658 15.52 36.24 9.36
C ASN A 658 14.19 36.68 8.74
N LEU A 659 13.39 37.47 9.45
CA LEU A 659 12.11 37.97 8.95
C LEU A 659 12.31 38.97 7.79
N ILE A 660 13.33 39.83 7.89
CA ILE A 660 13.72 40.76 6.82
C ILE A 660 14.08 39.99 5.54
N LYS A 661 14.93 38.96 5.68
CA LYS A 661 15.32 38.09 4.56
C LYS A 661 14.11 37.39 3.96
N GLU A 662 13.23 36.83 4.79
CA GLU A 662 12.03 36.11 4.35
C GLU A 662 11.09 37.00 3.52
N VAL A 663 10.79 38.19 4.02
CA VAL A 663 9.90 39.15 3.33
C VAL A 663 10.54 39.67 2.05
N SER A 664 11.86 39.89 2.03
CA SER A 664 12.58 40.29 0.81
C SER A 664 12.53 39.21 -0.29
N GLU A 665 12.76 37.94 0.07
CA GLU A 665 12.62 36.80 -0.85
C GLU A 665 11.17 36.67 -1.36
N LEU A 666 10.18 36.76 -0.46
CA LEU A 666 8.75 36.71 -0.81
C LEU A 666 8.35 37.84 -1.77
N SER A 667 8.76 39.07 -1.47
CA SER A 667 8.52 40.25 -2.32
C SER A 667 9.08 40.02 -3.72
N LYS A 668 10.30 39.48 -3.83
CA LYS A 668 10.91 39.16 -5.14
C LYS A 668 10.06 38.16 -5.93
N ILE A 669 9.65 37.05 -5.32
CA ILE A 669 8.89 35.98 -5.99
C ILE A 669 7.50 36.44 -6.42
N ARG A 670 6.90 37.34 -5.64
CA ARG A 670 5.56 37.91 -5.89
C ARG A 670 5.59 39.13 -6.82
N GLY A 671 6.75 39.55 -7.32
CA GLY A 671 6.88 40.69 -8.24
C GLY A 671 6.87 42.06 -7.56
N TYR A 672 7.02 42.13 -6.23
CA TYR A 672 7.09 43.37 -5.44
C TYR A 672 8.53 43.73 -5.06
N LYS A 673 9.54 43.32 -5.85
CA LYS A 673 10.95 43.59 -5.56
C LYS A 673 11.18 45.10 -5.48
N GLY A 674 11.65 45.59 -4.33
CA GLY A 674 11.91 47.02 -4.09
C GLY A 674 10.67 47.89 -3.87
N ALA A 675 9.46 47.32 -3.89
CA ALA A 675 8.22 48.06 -3.67
C ALA A 675 7.97 48.45 -2.20
N TYR A 676 8.66 47.78 -1.27
CA TYR A 676 8.54 47.97 0.16
C TYR A 676 9.94 48.14 0.76
N ASP A 677 10.13 49.18 1.57
CA ASP A 677 11.35 49.35 2.35
C ASP A 677 11.32 48.46 3.60
N VAL A 678 11.73 47.22 3.43
CA VAL A 678 11.68 46.15 4.45
C VAL A 678 12.61 46.46 5.63
N GLY A 679 13.65 47.28 5.44
CA GLY A 679 14.67 47.58 6.46
C GLY A 679 14.23 48.62 7.49
N SER A 680 13.28 49.48 7.13
CA SER A 680 12.80 50.56 8.00
C SER A 680 11.49 50.24 8.73
N MET A 681 10.86 49.09 8.44
CA MET A 681 9.58 48.68 9.04
C MET A 681 9.74 48.14 10.46
N ASP A 682 8.71 48.33 11.29
CA ASP A 682 8.60 47.67 12.59
C ASP A 682 8.17 46.19 12.47
N MET A 683 8.36 45.44 13.56
CA MET A 683 8.04 44.01 13.62
C MET A 683 6.57 43.70 13.27
N LYS A 684 5.61 44.51 13.73
CA LYS A 684 4.17 44.28 13.51
C LYS A 684 3.79 44.55 12.05
N THR A 685 4.31 45.61 11.47
CA THR A 685 4.16 45.93 10.04
C THR A 685 4.80 44.87 9.17
N MET A 686 5.96 44.35 9.55
CA MET A 686 6.65 43.25 8.86
C MET A 686 5.85 41.94 8.88
N ILE A 687 5.27 41.55 10.02
CA ILE A 687 4.40 40.37 10.12
C ILE A 687 3.16 40.53 9.22
N ASN A 688 2.57 41.73 9.17
CA ASN A 688 1.41 42.00 8.35
C ASN A 688 1.74 41.98 6.84
N LEU A 689 2.90 42.54 6.45
CA LEU A 689 3.39 42.47 5.07
C LEU A 689 3.69 41.03 4.65
N ARG A 690 4.38 40.26 5.51
CA ARG A 690 4.61 38.82 5.30
C ARG A 690 3.29 38.08 5.08
N THR A 691 2.29 38.34 5.92
CA THR A 691 0.97 37.72 5.81
C THR A 691 0.31 38.11 4.49
N PHE A 692 0.33 39.39 4.11
CA PHE A 692 -0.18 39.82 2.80
C PHE A 692 0.50 39.07 1.64
N LEU A 693 1.83 39.02 1.60
CA LEU A 693 2.59 38.37 0.51
C LEU A 693 2.34 36.85 0.41
N LEU A 694 2.10 36.18 1.55
CA LEU A 694 1.76 34.76 1.57
C LEU A 694 0.37 34.48 0.97
N TYR A 695 -0.61 35.30 1.33
CA TYR A 695 -2.01 35.11 0.93
C TYR A 695 -2.40 35.80 -0.39
N LYS A 696 -1.58 36.72 -0.89
CA LYS A 696 -1.78 37.40 -2.16
C LYS A 696 -1.94 36.38 -3.30
N ASP A 697 -2.98 36.56 -4.10
CA ASP A 697 -3.36 35.70 -5.23
C ASP A 697 -3.62 34.23 -4.86
N LYS A 698 -3.81 33.93 -3.57
CA LYS A 698 -4.23 32.60 -3.11
C LYS A 698 -5.74 32.52 -3.04
N ARG A 699 -6.32 32.08 -4.17
CA ARG A 699 -7.75 31.81 -4.33
C ARG A 699 -8.30 30.96 -3.17
N PRO A 700 -9.35 31.42 -2.46
CA PRO A 700 -9.98 30.66 -1.39
C PRO A 700 -10.73 29.43 -1.95
N GLU A 701 -10.58 28.28 -1.29
CA GLU A 701 -11.14 26.99 -1.76
C GLU A 701 -12.67 26.96 -1.83
N PHE A 702 -13.36 27.77 -1.02
CA PHE A 702 -14.83 27.80 -0.94
C PHE A 702 -15.48 28.73 -1.96
N ILE A 703 -14.68 29.49 -2.72
CA ILE A 703 -15.18 30.30 -3.84
C ILE A 703 -15.21 29.38 -5.05
N LYS A 704 -16.21 29.50 -5.93
CA LYS A 704 -16.24 28.78 -7.23
C LYS A 704 -15.32 29.47 -8.24
N SER A 705 -14.54 28.70 -9.00
CA SER A 705 -13.60 29.28 -9.98
C SER A 705 -14.39 29.82 -11.16
N ILE A 706 -13.78 30.69 -11.96
CA ILE A 706 -14.39 31.11 -13.23
C ILE A 706 -14.70 29.88 -14.10
N ALA A 707 -13.85 28.86 -14.10
CA ALA A 707 -14.12 27.61 -14.82
C ALA A 707 -15.35 26.89 -14.25
N GLU A 708 -15.47 26.78 -12.92
CA GLU A 708 -16.65 26.18 -12.27
C GLU A 708 -17.95 26.95 -12.53
N ILE A 709 -17.90 28.28 -12.52
CA ILE A 709 -19.04 29.15 -12.85
C ILE A 709 -19.43 28.95 -14.31
N LYS A 710 -18.46 29.00 -15.24
CA LYS A 710 -18.69 28.76 -16.68
C LYS A 710 -19.20 27.35 -16.95
N ARG A 711 -18.79 26.33 -16.18
CA ARG A 711 -19.36 24.97 -16.27
C ARG A 711 -20.84 24.97 -15.91
N GLY A 712 -21.23 25.68 -14.84
CA GLY A 712 -22.63 25.87 -14.45
C GLY A 712 -23.45 26.56 -15.55
N GLU A 713 -22.94 27.66 -16.11
CA GLU A 713 -23.59 28.35 -17.25
C GLU A 713 -23.74 27.42 -18.47
N LYS A 714 -22.71 26.61 -18.77
CA LYS A 714 -22.74 25.60 -19.85
C LYS A 714 -23.72 24.47 -19.56
N ASP A 715 -23.90 24.06 -18.31
CA ASP A 715 -24.88 23.05 -17.92
C ASP A 715 -26.30 23.56 -18.10
N GLU A 716 -26.58 24.81 -17.72
CA GLU A 716 -27.88 25.45 -17.95
C GLU A 716 -28.19 25.58 -19.45
N LEU A 717 -27.23 26.05 -20.25
CA LEU A 717 -27.35 26.13 -21.71
C LEU A 717 -27.53 24.75 -22.35
N PHE A 718 -26.85 23.74 -21.83
CA PHE A 718 -27.01 22.37 -22.29
C PHE A 718 -28.41 21.82 -21.99
N GLU A 719 -28.91 21.94 -20.76
CA GLU A 719 -30.25 21.46 -20.41
C GLU A 719 -31.33 22.21 -21.21
N TYR A 720 -31.16 23.52 -21.46
CA TYR A 720 -32.03 24.25 -22.38
C TYR A 720 -31.97 23.69 -23.81
N SER A 721 -30.78 23.39 -24.34
CA SER A 721 -30.65 22.77 -25.67
C SER A 721 -31.26 21.37 -25.72
N LEU A 722 -31.14 20.61 -24.64
CA LEU A 722 -31.66 19.25 -24.51
C LEU A 722 -33.18 19.20 -24.45
N SER A 723 -33.82 20.24 -23.93
CA SER A 723 -35.29 20.37 -23.93
C SER A 723 -35.88 20.32 -25.35
N LYS A 724 -35.11 20.76 -26.35
CA LYS A 724 -35.47 20.76 -27.78
C LYS A 724 -35.24 19.41 -28.45
N VAL A 725 -34.60 18.45 -27.78
CA VAL A 725 -34.36 17.09 -28.28
C VAL A 725 -35.54 16.19 -27.88
N PRO A 726 -36.01 15.30 -28.77
CA PRO A 726 -37.05 14.32 -28.43
C PRO A 726 -36.67 13.46 -27.23
N GLU A 727 -37.62 13.23 -26.32
CA GLU A 727 -37.40 12.52 -25.04
C GLU A 727 -36.61 11.22 -25.20
N ARG A 728 -36.97 10.41 -26.21
CA ARG A 728 -36.34 9.13 -26.52
C ARG A 728 -34.82 9.21 -26.80
N HIS A 729 -34.29 10.37 -27.17
CA HIS A 729 -32.88 10.58 -27.49
C HIS A 729 -32.14 11.46 -26.48
N ARG A 730 -32.83 12.05 -25.49
CA ARG A 730 -32.19 12.92 -24.50
C ARG A 730 -31.10 12.18 -23.73
N GLU A 731 -31.35 10.93 -23.35
CA GLU A 731 -30.37 10.10 -22.66
C GLU A 731 -29.12 9.83 -23.53
N THR A 732 -29.31 9.55 -24.82
CA THR A 732 -28.20 9.35 -25.77
C THR A 732 -27.35 10.62 -25.92
N VAL A 733 -27.98 11.80 -25.95
CA VAL A 733 -27.28 13.10 -26.00
C VAL A 733 -26.53 13.39 -24.69
N LYS A 734 -27.17 13.19 -23.53
CA LYS A 734 -26.51 13.30 -22.20
C LYS A 734 -25.30 12.39 -22.12
N ARG A 735 -25.48 11.11 -22.49
CA ARG A 735 -24.41 10.12 -22.49
C ARG A 735 -23.24 10.53 -23.38
N LYS A 736 -23.51 11.03 -24.59
CA LYS A 736 -22.46 11.54 -25.49
C LYS A 736 -21.68 12.69 -24.85
N ARG A 737 -22.37 13.68 -24.27
CA ARG A 737 -21.75 14.83 -23.60
C ARG A 737 -20.88 14.39 -22.43
N ASP A 738 -21.37 13.48 -21.58
CA ASP A 738 -20.64 13.00 -20.41
C ASP A 738 -19.35 12.27 -20.80
N LEU A 739 -19.40 11.45 -21.86
CA LEU A 739 -18.22 10.74 -22.35
C LEU A 739 -17.19 11.72 -22.95
N LEU A 740 -17.63 12.76 -23.67
CA LEU A 740 -16.76 13.82 -24.20
C LEU A 740 -16.14 14.67 -23.09
N ASN A 741 -16.92 15.09 -22.09
CA ASN A 741 -16.42 15.78 -20.90
C ASN A 741 -15.40 14.92 -20.14
N LYS A 742 -15.66 13.61 -20.02
CA LYS A 742 -14.72 12.67 -19.40
C LYS A 742 -13.38 12.59 -20.14
N LEU A 743 -13.38 12.55 -21.48
CA LEU A 743 -12.14 12.55 -22.27
C LEU A 743 -11.41 13.90 -22.20
N LYS A 744 -12.14 15.02 -22.32
CA LYS A 744 -11.56 16.36 -22.20
C LYS A 744 -10.97 16.60 -20.81
N GLY A 745 -11.62 16.08 -19.76
CA GLY A 745 -11.10 16.08 -18.39
C GLY A 745 -9.83 15.24 -18.22
N MET A 746 -9.56 14.28 -19.11
CA MET A 746 -8.27 13.55 -19.16
C MET A 746 -7.23 14.22 -20.06
N GLY A 747 -7.55 15.39 -20.64
CA GLY A 747 -6.71 16.10 -21.60
C GLY A 747 -6.73 15.50 -23.00
N ILE A 748 -7.75 14.70 -23.34
CA ILE A 748 -7.89 14.06 -24.64
C ILE A 748 -8.90 14.84 -25.48
N GLU A 749 -8.38 15.55 -26.48
CA GLU A 749 -9.18 16.30 -27.45
C GLU A 749 -9.71 15.37 -28.55
N ARG A 750 -10.83 15.76 -29.17
CA ARG A 750 -11.52 14.95 -30.19
C ARG A 750 -10.62 14.64 -31.40
N ASP A 751 -9.78 15.60 -31.79
CA ASP A 751 -8.89 15.47 -32.95
C ASP A 751 -7.81 14.41 -32.75
N SER A 752 -7.48 14.08 -31.49
CA SER A 752 -6.49 13.06 -31.14
C SER A 752 -7.02 11.62 -31.21
N PHE A 753 -8.31 11.41 -31.48
CA PHE A 753 -8.93 10.07 -31.42
C PHE A 753 -8.32 9.09 -32.42
N ASN A 754 -7.91 9.57 -33.60
CA ASN A 754 -7.27 8.73 -34.61
C ASN A 754 -5.85 8.36 -34.20
N ASP A 755 -5.08 9.31 -33.66
CA ASP A 755 -3.72 9.06 -33.19
C ASP A 755 -3.69 8.01 -32.08
N ILE A 756 -4.66 8.07 -31.15
CA ILE A 756 -4.79 7.07 -30.07
C ILE A 756 -5.10 5.68 -30.65
N ARG A 757 -5.88 5.61 -31.72
CA ARG A 757 -6.23 4.35 -32.39
C ARG A 757 -5.02 3.74 -33.09
N VAL A 758 -4.25 4.55 -33.83
CA VAL A 758 -2.99 4.13 -34.48
C VAL A 758 -2.00 3.65 -33.43
N ARG A 759 -1.75 4.47 -32.40
CA ARG A 759 -0.87 4.13 -31.28
C ARG A 759 -1.26 2.82 -30.59
N SER A 760 -2.56 2.56 -30.42
CA SER A 760 -3.03 1.31 -29.81
C SER A 760 -2.69 0.08 -30.65
N ILE A 761 -2.72 0.20 -31.97
CA ILE A 761 -2.37 -0.88 -32.90
C ILE A 761 -0.85 -1.11 -32.84
N ASP A 762 -0.07 -0.04 -32.95
CA ASP A 762 1.39 -0.11 -32.89
C ASP A 762 1.88 -0.75 -31.59
N ASN A 763 1.29 -0.37 -30.44
CA ASN A 763 1.60 -0.96 -29.14
C ASN A 763 1.23 -2.45 -29.06
N ALA A 764 0.18 -2.90 -29.75
CA ALA A 764 -0.22 -4.30 -29.80
C ALA A 764 0.74 -5.12 -30.65
N THR A 765 1.08 -4.65 -31.85
CA THR A 765 2.07 -5.29 -32.74
C THR A 765 3.43 -5.38 -32.06
N LYS A 766 3.91 -4.27 -31.47
CA LYS A 766 5.16 -4.25 -30.71
C LYS A 766 5.18 -5.26 -29.55
N ALA A 767 4.05 -5.46 -28.87
CA ALA A 767 3.95 -6.44 -27.79
C ALA A 767 4.01 -7.89 -28.30
N GLU A 768 3.53 -8.18 -29.51
CA GLU A 768 3.67 -9.50 -30.15
C GLU A 768 5.11 -9.76 -30.54
N ASP A 769 5.78 -8.80 -31.19
CA ASP A 769 7.20 -8.90 -31.56
C ASP A 769 8.10 -9.13 -30.33
N LEU A 770 7.83 -8.39 -29.24
CA LEU A 770 8.57 -8.54 -27.98
C LEU A 770 8.34 -9.90 -27.32
N LYS A 771 7.13 -10.48 -27.41
CA LYS A 771 6.85 -11.85 -26.92
C LYS A 771 7.65 -12.88 -27.69
N GLU A 772 7.72 -12.75 -29.01
CA GLU A 772 8.47 -13.67 -29.85
C GLU A 772 9.96 -13.62 -29.49
N LYS A 773 10.55 -12.42 -29.44
CA LYS A 773 11.95 -12.23 -29.03
C LYS A 773 12.22 -12.78 -27.63
N LEU A 774 11.36 -12.49 -26.66
CA LEU A 774 11.50 -12.99 -25.30
C LEU A 774 11.45 -14.52 -25.22
N SER A 775 10.63 -15.16 -26.06
CA SER A 775 10.53 -16.63 -26.11
C SER A 775 11.84 -17.26 -26.60
N VAL A 776 12.49 -16.65 -27.61
CA VAL A 776 13.77 -17.09 -28.15
C VAL A 776 14.87 -16.93 -27.09
N VAL A 777 15.02 -15.74 -26.52
CA VAL A 777 16.05 -15.44 -25.51
C VAL A 777 15.86 -16.28 -24.24
N SER A 778 14.62 -16.50 -23.80
CA SER A 778 14.33 -17.34 -22.63
C SER A 778 14.72 -18.81 -22.84
N ARG A 779 14.55 -19.32 -24.07
CA ARG A 779 14.98 -20.67 -24.44
C ARG A 779 16.51 -20.76 -24.43
N GLU A 780 17.20 -19.80 -25.06
CA GLU A 780 18.67 -19.74 -25.08
C GLU A 780 19.25 -19.67 -23.65
N TYR A 781 18.69 -18.82 -22.79
CA TYR A 781 19.11 -18.73 -21.38
C TYR A 781 18.88 -20.07 -20.63
N LYS A 782 17.73 -20.74 -20.83
CA LYS A 782 17.46 -22.04 -20.20
C LYS A 782 18.48 -23.10 -20.65
N GLU A 783 18.81 -23.13 -21.95
CA GLU A 783 19.83 -24.03 -22.51
C GLU A 783 21.21 -23.75 -21.89
N LEU A 784 21.66 -22.49 -21.88
CA LEU A 784 22.96 -22.11 -21.31
C LEU A 784 23.05 -22.40 -19.81
N LYS A 785 21.97 -22.21 -19.05
CA LYS A 785 21.91 -22.52 -17.62
C LYS A 785 22.00 -24.02 -17.35
N GLN A 786 21.40 -24.85 -18.20
CA GLN A 786 21.56 -26.32 -18.12
C GLN A 786 23.00 -26.74 -18.41
N ILE A 787 23.64 -26.14 -19.41
CA ILE A 787 25.07 -26.38 -19.72
C ILE A 787 25.95 -25.98 -18.54
N SER A 788 25.73 -24.80 -17.95
CA SER A 788 26.45 -24.34 -16.77
C SER A 788 26.30 -25.32 -15.59
N ASN A 789 25.08 -25.79 -15.30
CA ASN A 789 24.86 -26.79 -14.24
C ASN A 789 25.56 -28.12 -14.49
N LEU A 790 25.68 -28.56 -15.76
CA LEU A 790 26.45 -29.74 -16.13
C LEU A 790 27.95 -29.54 -15.93
N TYR A 791 28.45 -28.34 -16.23
CA TYR A 791 29.85 -27.94 -16.00
C TYR A 791 30.26 -28.08 -14.52
N HIS A 792 29.40 -27.62 -13.59
CA HIS A 792 29.67 -27.71 -12.14
C HIS A 792 29.55 -29.14 -11.57
N SER A 793 28.79 -30.03 -12.22
CA SER A 793 28.43 -31.34 -11.67
C SER A 793 29.26 -32.52 -12.18
N HIS A 794 30.10 -32.33 -13.20
CA HIS A 794 30.87 -33.41 -13.81
C HIS A 794 32.37 -33.11 -13.91
N ASP A 795 33.21 -33.97 -13.33
CA ASP A 795 34.67 -33.85 -13.38
C ASP A 795 35.25 -33.90 -14.81
N ARG A 796 34.52 -34.49 -15.77
CA ARG A 796 34.89 -34.46 -17.20
C ARG A 796 34.94 -33.06 -17.82
N PHE A 797 34.24 -32.08 -17.22
CA PHE A 797 34.35 -30.68 -17.61
C PHE A 797 35.55 -29.99 -16.94
N LYS A 798 35.93 -30.39 -15.72
CA LYS A 798 37.14 -29.91 -15.02
C LYS A 798 38.43 -30.42 -15.63
N ASP A 799 38.43 -31.63 -16.20
CA ASP A 799 39.56 -32.14 -16.99
C ASP A 799 39.85 -31.28 -18.23
N HIS A 800 38.89 -30.46 -18.67
CA HIS A 800 39.07 -29.52 -19.79
C HIS A 800 39.85 -28.25 -19.39
N GLU A 801 40.01 -27.94 -18.10
CA GLU A 801 40.95 -26.91 -17.60
C GLU A 801 42.42 -27.35 -17.75
N LYS A 802 42.67 -28.65 -17.94
CA LYS A 802 44.01 -29.22 -18.13
C LYS A 802 44.20 -29.79 -19.54
N GLY A 803 44.16 -28.90 -20.52
CA GLY A 803 44.90 -29.08 -21.77
C GLY A 803 44.26 -29.97 -22.85
N LEU A 804 44.05 -29.35 -24.02
CA LEU A 804 44.11 -29.91 -25.37
C LEU A 804 44.36 -31.44 -25.51
N ASP A 805 43.31 -32.26 -25.63
CA ASP A 805 43.45 -33.55 -26.35
C ASP A 805 42.17 -34.12 -26.98
N TYR A 806 41.23 -33.27 -27.42
CA TYR A 806 40.03 -33.76 -28.14
C TYR A 806 40.36 -34.26 -29.57
N LYS A 807 41.50 -33.87 -30.15
CA LYS A 807 41.93 -34.35 -31.49
C LYS A 807 42.51 -35.77 -31.48
N LYS A 808 43.14 -36.25 -30.40
CA LYS A 808 43.70 -37.63 -30.36
C LYS A 808 42.68 -38.70 -29.97
N ARG A 809 41.58 -38.33 -29.29
CA ARG A 809 40.52 -39.28 -28.92
C ARG A 809 39.68 -39.69 -30.12
N ASP A 810 39.34 -38.76 -31.00
CA ASP A 810 38.60 -39.05 -32.24
C ASP A 810 39.42 -39.91 -33.22
N GLU A 811 40.75 -39.75 -33.26
CA GLU A 811 41.63 -40.66 -34.01
C GLU A 811 41.71 -42.05 -33.38
N LYS A 812 41.82 -42.17 -32.05
CA LYS A 812 41.81 -43.48 -31.37
C LYS A 812 40.47 -44.21 -31.49
N GLU A 813 39.35 -43.50 -31.43
CA GLU A 813 37.99 -44.06 -31.60
C GLU A 813 37.78 -44.52 -33.05
N LYS A 814 38.21 -43.73 -34.05
CA LYS A 814 38.22 -44.12 -35.47
C LYS A 814 39.15 -45.30 -35.74
N ILE A 815 40.33 -45.35 -35.13
CA ILE A 815 41.26 -46.49 -35.23
C ILE A 815 40.67 -47.74 -34.57
N ARG A 816 39.93 -47.60 -33.46
CA ARG A 816 39.26 -48.72 -32.77
C ARG A 816 38.09 -49.26 -33.57
N GLN A 817 37.24 -48.40 -34.11
CA GLN A 817 36.13 -48.79 -35.00
C GLN A 817 36.66 -49.40 -36.31
N ASN A 818 37.73 -48.85 -36.89
CA ASN A 818 38.36 -49.47 -38.07
C ASN A 818 38.97 -50.84 -37.74
N LYS A 819 39.59 -51.02 -36.57
CA LYS A 819 40.10 -52.32 -36.13
C LYS A 819 38.98 -53.34 -35.88
N GLU A 820 37.85 -52.94 -35.30
CA GLU A 820 36.69 -53.81 -35.11
C GLU A 820 36.01 -54.19 -36.45
N ASN A 821 35.91 -53.24 -37.38
CA ASN A 821 35.38 -53.49 -38.73
C ASN A 821 36.32 -54.40 -39.55
N LEU A 822 37.64 -54.25 -39.41
CA LEU A 822 38.63 -55.17 -39.99
C LEU A 822 38.59 -56.57 -39.34
N LYS A 823 38.27 -56.66 -38.05
CA LYS A 823 38.11 -57.95 -37.35
C LYS A 823 36.84 -58.67 -37.82
N LYS A 824 35.72 -57.95 -37.94
CA LYS A 824 34.46 -58.48 -38.49
C LYS A 824 34.60 -58.90 -39.96
N SER A 825 35.27 -58.10 -40.79
CA SER A 825 35.56 -58.47 -42.18
C SER A 825 36.49 -59.69 -42.32
N ARG A 826 37.47 -59.86 -41.41
CA ARG A 826 38.32 -61.07 -41.36
C ARG A 826 37.58 -62.30 -40.84
N GLU A 827 36.59 -62.14 -39.96
CA GLU A 827 35.73 -63.23 -39.49
C GLU A 827 34.69 -63.64 -40.54
N GLU A 828 34.16 -62.71 -41.33
CA GLU A 828 33.31 -62.99 -42.50
C GLU A 828 34.09 -63.70 -43.62
N LYS A 829 35.31 -63.26 -43.96
CA LYS A 829 36.16 -63.97 -44.93
C LYS A 829 36.60 -65.37 -44.47
N LYS A 830 36.71 -65.59 -43.14
CA LYS A 830 36.95 -66.93 -42.55
C LYS A 830 35.71 -67.82 -42.49
N ARG A 831 34.50 -67.25 -42.65
CA ARG A 831 33.25 -68.00 -42.82
C ARG A 831 33.02 -68.34 -44.29
N ASP A 832 33.31 -67.43 -45.21
CA ASP A 832 33.23 -67.70 -46.66
C ASP A 832 34.28 -68.71 -47.13
N GLY A 833 35.50 -68.65 -46.58
CA GLY A 833 36.55 -69.66 -46.86
C GLY A 833 36.25 -71.06 -46.32
N ARG A 834 35.37 -71.21 -45.32
CA ARG A 834 34.93 -72.53 -44.82
C ARG A 834 33.73 -73.09 -45.60
N ASN A 835 32.95 -72.25 -46.28
CA ASN A 835 31.88 -72.69 -47.17
C ASN A 835 32.39 -73.08 -48.58
N ALA A 836 33.60 -72.63 -48.96
CA ALA A 836 34.24 -73.02 -50.22
C ALA A 836 34.88 -74.43 -50.21
N ASP A 837 35.18 -74.98 -49.02
CA ASP A 837 35.75 -76.35 -48.91
C ASP A 837 34.69 -77.46 -48.78
N VAL A 838 33.41 -77.11 -48.55
CA VAL A 838 32.31 -78.10 -48.49
C VAL A 838 31.68 -78.35 -49.87
N THR A 839 32.04 -77.58 -50.89
CA THR A 839 31.56 -77.76 -52.28
C THR A 839 32.58 -78.42 -53.21
N ARG A 840 33.69 -78.97 -52.69
CA ARG A 840 34.69 -79.70 -53.50
C ARG A 840 34.88 -81.19 -53.15
N SER A 841 34.01 -81.78 -52.32
CA SER A 841 33.99 -83.24 -52.08
C SER A 841 32.73 -83.97 -52.57
N PHE A 842 31.96 -83.36 -53.47
CA PHE A 842 30.99 -84.07 -54.32
C PHE A 842 31.38 -83.88 -55.80
N ARG A 843 32.53 -84.43 -56.16
CA ARG A 843 32.81 -85.05 -57.46
C ARG A 843 34.04 -85.93 -57.36
#